data_AF-A0A453CVG2-F1
#
_entry.id   AF-A0A453CVG2-F1
#
_cell.length_a   1.000
_cell.length_b   1.000
_cell.length_c   1.000
_cell.angle_alpha   90.00
_cell.angle_beta   90.00
_cell.angle_gamma   90.00
#
_symmetry.space_group_name_H-M   'P 1'
#
loop_
_entity.id
_entity.type
_entity.pdbx_description
1 polymer ?
#
loop_
_entity_poly.entity_id
_entity_poly.type
_entity_poly.pdbx_seq_one_letter_code
_entity_poly.pdbx_strand_id
1 'polypeptide(L)'
;MGEMELEDVVLSWSAQEIADDDLYRDKVETIPCNFKSLDHYLTSYRVPLIEETRSDLCSCLELISEAPSSKILSMEAAGKPGSYFMDVNFWDNDAGFSTGAYSARNGDIFILSSIKPEAAEDLNRYGVTYCLAMITEVSMDDEYHKGFRVKVAKNIGSEEEDLNKLKHAIFLNNITTNIRIWKALIFDTHMNDNFTVIKSLLAPTNLGEDVCRICVNQDGGCLASFTEQLLSVKLNRSQVDAIESVISAVQCGHVNLVKLIWGPPGTGKTKTVSTLLWLLASLKCRTLTCAPTNVAVVGVCTRFLQTLKDFNEHIDSICLPSSLGDILLFGSRSNMDITEDLQEVFLDFRVDELVECFSSLSGWNYRIASMISFFEDCASRYDMLLEDDGKIDPVCFLDFIKKQFDATAIALKRCIMNLWVHLPGSCFSRDSVINISSLLNMLEKFGTLLCDVDWTDEGLKRGLCCPLTENSVCAQPVSSIEKELDGARSSCLKLLKDLLHSLNLPTGVGKDWVQSYCIRNATLLFCTTSSSYRLHHMDIAPLDVLIVDEAAQVRECELVIPLRLHWLKHVVLVGDDCQLSAMVKSKVCKEAGFETSLFGRLVMLKFDKHLLNIQYRMNPCISLFPNAQFYERKILDGSNVLSPSYNKDYTCLPFGSY
;
A
#
# COMPACT_ATOMS: atom_id res chain seq x y z
N MET A 1 -33.07 -13.94 -4.88
CA MET A 1 -31.84 -14.74 -4.69
C MET A 1 -31.41 -14.56 -3.24
N GLY A 2 -31.71 -15.50 -2.35
CA GLY A 2 -31.17 -15.46 -0.98
C GLY A 2 -29.67 -15.75 -1.01
N GLU A 3 -28.91 -15.05 -0.16
CA GLU A 3 -27.54 -15.32 0.33
C GLU A 3 -26.64 -16.26 -0.50
N MET A 4 -26.56 -16.08 -1.82
CA MET A 4 -25.65 -16.86 -2.67
C MET A 4 -24.36 -16.08 -2.83
N GLU A 5 -23.23 -16.72 -2.51
CA GLU A 5 -21.89 -16.17 -2.75
C GLU A 5 -21.68 -15.99 -4.27
N LEU A 6 -20.98 -14.92 -4.68
CA LEU A 6 -20.64 -14.72 -6.10
C LEU A 6 -19.83 -15.90 -6.63
N GLU A 7 -18.94 -16.41 -5.78
CA GLU A 7 -18.14 -17.60 -6.05
C GLU A 7 -19.01 -18.80 -6.45
N ASP A 8 -20.13 -19.02 -5.75
CA ASP A 8 -21.03 -20.14 -6.05
C ASP A 8 -21.78 -19.94 -7.37
N VAL A 9 -22.18 -18.69 -7.68
CA VAL A 9 -22.81 -18.35 -8.96
C VAL A 9 -21.84 -18.61 -10.12
N VAL A 10 -20.60 -18.11 -10.02
CA VAL A 10 -19.59 -18.26 -11.07
C VAL A 10 -19.24 -19.72 -11.30
N LEU A 11 -19.01 -20.49 -10.22
CA LEU A 11 -18.65 -21.90 -10.33
C LEU A 11 -19.79 -22.77 -10.87
N SER A 12 -21.05 -22.31 -10.79
CA SER A 12 -22.21 -23.03 -11.30
C SER A 12 -22.36 -22.97 -12.83
N TRP A 13 -21.65 -22.07 -13.51
CA TRP A 13 -21.79 -21.90 -14.95
C TRP A 13 -21.13 -23.02 -15.76
N SER A 14 -21.79 -23.36 -16.85
CA SER A 14 -21.21 -24.09 -17.98
C SER A 14 -20.46 -23.15 -18.93
N ALA A 15 -19.57 -23.70 -19.75
CA ALA A 15 -18.87 -22.96 -20.81
C ALA A 15 -19.86 -22.33 -21.81
N GLN A 16 -21.01 -22.97 -22.06
CA GLN A 16 -22.06 -22.43 -22.93
C GLN A 16 -22.73 -21.20 -22.33
N GLU A 17 -23.03 -21.24 -21.03
CA GLU A 17 -23.57 -20.08 -20.31
C GLU A 17 -22.56 -18.93 -20.24
N ILE A 18 -21.28 -19.22 -20.04
CA ILE A 18 -20.25 -18.18 -20.07
C ILE A 18 -20.18 -17.54 -21.47
N ALA A 19 -20.28 -18.33 -22.54
CA ALA A 19 -20.23 -17.85 -23.92
C ALA A 19 -21.53 -17.17 -24.41
N ASP A 20 -22.62 -17.25 -23.65
CA ASP A 20 -23.91 -16.63 -24.01
C ASP A 20 -23.96 -15.16 -23.62
N ASP A 21 -23.78 -14.27 -24.61
CA ASP A 21 -23.86 -12.83 -24.45
C ASP A 21 -25.25 -12.30 -24.04
N ASP A 22 -26.30 -13.11 -24.21
CA ASP A 22 -27.68 -12.74 -23.90
C ASP A 22 -28.17 -13.32 -22.57
N LEU A 23 -27.36 -14.13 -21.86
CA LEU A 23 -27.73 -14.84 -20.63
C LEU A 23 -28.36 -13.94 -19.54
N TYR A 24 -27.91 -12.69 -19.48
CA TYR A 24 -28.39 -11.68 -18.52
C TYR A 24 -29.06 -10.47 -19.18
N ARG A 25 -29.32 -10.47 -20.49
CA ARG A 25 -29.91 -9.34 -21.22
C ARG A 25 -31.22 -8.84 -20.59
N ASP A 26 -32.11 -9.75 -20.23
CA ASP A 26 -33.42 -9.42 -19.63
C ASP A 26 -33.38 -9.30 -18.09
N LYS A 27 -32.21 -9.54 -17.48
CA LYS A 27 -32.03 -9.52 -16.01
C LYS A 27 -31.31 -8.26 -15.53
N VAL A 28 -30.50 -7.64 -16.38
CA VAL A 28 -29.78 -6.40 -16.08
C VAL A 28 -30.72 -5.22 -16.30
N GLU A 29 -31.05 -4.53 -15.21
CA GLU A 29 -31.82 -3.29 -15.24
C GLU A 29 -30.89 -2.07 -15.42
N THR A 30 -31.41 -1.00 -16.03
CA THR A 30 -30.70 0.28 -16.11
C THR A 30 -30.43 0.85 -14.72
N ILE A 31 -29.18 1.21 -14.45
CA ILE A 31 -28.77 1.79 -13.17
C ILE A 31 -29.21 3.26 -13.13
N PRO A 32 -30.06 3.66 -12.17
CA PRO A 32 -30.59 5.02 -12.12
C PRO A 32 -29.58 5.99 -11.50
N CYS A 33 -29.66 7.27 -11.87
CA CYS A 33 -28.84 8.31 -11.22
C CYS A 33 -29.31 8.65 -9.79
N ASN A 34 -30.59 8.42 -9.49
CA ASN A 34 -31.22 8.67 -8.19
C ASN A 34 -31.76 7.36 -7.61
N PHE A 35 -31.46 7.10 -6.34
CA PHE A 35 -31.85 5.85 -5.68
C PHE A 35 -32.90 6.10 -4.61
N LYS A 36 -33.90 5.21 -4.51
CA LYS A 36 -35.01 5.32 -3.57
C LYS A 36 -34.62 4.99 -2.13
N SER A 37 -33.62 4.12 -1.96
CA SER A 37 -33.13 3.64 -0.67
C SER A 37 -31.71 3.10 -0.82
N LEU A 38 -31.05 2.85 0.32
CA LEU A 38 -29.76 2.16 0.35
C LEU A 38 -29.85 0.75 -0.24
N ASP A 39 -30.95 0.04 0.05
CA ASP A 39 -31.17 -1.30 -0.51
C ASP A 39 -31.33 -1.26 -2.03
N HIS A 40 -32.10 -0.30 -2.55
CA HIS A 40 -32.21 -0.07 -4.00
C HIS A 40 -30.85 0.25 -4.63
N TYR A 41 -30.05 1.10 -3.99
CA TYR A 41 -28.69 1.39 -4.43
C TYR A 41 -27.82 0.14 -4.54
N LEU A 42 -27.72 -0.65 -3.48
CA LEU A 42 -26.84 -1.82 -3.45
C LEU A 42 -27.33 -2.93 -4.39
N THR A 43 -28.65 -3.14 -4.48
CA THR A 43 -29.23 -4.18 -5.33
C THR A 43 -29.10 -3.86 -6.82
N SER A 44 -29.14 -2.59 -7.23
CA SER A 44 -28.96 -2.17 -8.64
C SER A 44 -27.62 -2.61 -9.25
N TYR A 45 -26.56 -2.81 -8.45
CA TYR A 45 -25.24 -3.21 -8.96
C TYR A 45 -24.99 -4.72 -8.92
N ARG A 46 -25.86 -5.53 -8.29
CA ARG A 46 -25.62 -6.98 -8.09
C ARG A 46 -25.63 -7.76 -9.40
N VAL A 47 -26.72 -7.68 -10.16
CA VAL A 47 -26.86 -8.41 -11.43
C VAL A 47 -25.87 -7.91 -12.49
N PRO A 48 -25.65 -6.59 -12.66
CA PRO A 48 -24.60 -6.09 -13.55
C PRO A 48 -23.20 -6.61 -13.21
N LEU A 49 -22.85 -6.75 -11.92
CA LEU A 49 -21.55 -7.30 -11.52
C LEU A 49 -21.41 -8.78 -11.91
N ILE A 50 -22.48 -9.56 -11.80
CA ILE A 50 -22.51 -10.96 -12.24
C ILE A 50 -22.29 -11.03 -13.75
N GLU A 51 -23.04 -10.24 -14.53
CA GLU A 51 -22.94 -10.21 -15.99
C GLU A 51 -21.56 -9.72 -16.46
N GLU A 52 -21.00 -8.70 -15.83
CA GLU A 52 -19.64 -8.25 -16.14
C GLU A 52 -18.60 -9.34 -15.84
N THR A 53 -18.76 -10.07 -14.72
CA THR A 53 -17.88 -11.19 -14.38
C THR A 53 -17.99 -12.33 -15.41
N ARG A 54 -19.20 -12.63 -15.90
CA ARG A 54 -19.42 -13.59 -16.99
C ARG A 54 -18.71 -13.13 -18.26
N SER A 55 -18.92 -11.88 -18.69
CA SER A 55 -18.30 -11.31 -19.89
C SER A 55 -16.77 -11.29 -19.79
N ASP A 56 -16.22 -11.02 -18.60
CA ASP A 56 -14.79 -11.12 -18.32
C ASP A 56 -14.24 -12.53 -18.57
N LEU A 57 -14.94 -13.57 -18.08
CA LEU A 57 -14.56 -14.96 -18.29
C LEU A 57 -14.77 -15.41 -19.74
N CYS A 58 -15.80 -14.89 -20.43
CA CYS A 58 -16.05 -15.16 -21.84
C CYS A 58 -14.85 -14.73 -22.70
N SER A 59 -14.32 -13.52 -22.49
CA SER A 59 -13.11 -13.07 -23.20
C SER A 59 -11.89 -13.94 -22.91
N CYS A 60 -11.80 -14.55 -21.72
CA CYS A 60 -10.72 -15.50 -21.41
C CYS A 60 -10.91 -16.86 -22.09
N LEU A 61 -12.16 -17.33 -22.23
CA LEU A 61 -12.47 -18.56 -22.96
C LEU A 61 -12.08 -18.49 -24.44
N GLU A 62 -12.23 -17.31 -25.06
CA GLU A 62 -11.81 -17.07 -26.45
C GLU A 62 -10.30 -17.26 -26.66
N LEU A 63 -9.50 -17.12 -25.58
CA LEU A 63 -8.03 -17.25 -25.58
C LEU A 63 -7.55 -18.49 -24.80
N ILE A 64 -8.42 -19.50 -24.61
CA ILE A 64 -8.15 -20.64 -23.73
C ILE A 64 -6.89 -21.45 -24.12
N SER A 65 -6.53 -21.49 -25.40
CA SER A 65 -5.32 -22.18 -25.89
C SER A 65 -4.02 -21.52 -25.43
N GLU A 66 -4.04 -20.21 -25.23
CA GLU A 66 -2.88 -19.41 -24.80
C GLU A 66 -2.79 -19.30 -23.28
N ALA A 67 -3.81 -19.75 -22.57
CA ALA A 67 -3.89 -19.62 -21.12
C ALA A 67 -2.86 -20.51 -20.40
N PRO A 68 -2.28 -20.04 -19.28
CA PRO A 68 -1.44 -20.87 -18.41
C PRO A 68 -2.17 -22.15 -18.01
N SER A 69 -1.52 -23.29 -18.21
CA SER A 69 -2.11 -24.59 -17.91
C SER A 69 -1.14 -25.51 -17.19
N SER A 70 -1.66 -26.42 -16.40
CA SER A 70 -0.87 -27.45 -15.73
C SER A 70 -1.59 -28.79 -15.70
N LYS A 71 -0.82 -29.87 -15.51
CA LYS A 71 -1.37 -31.20 -15.27
C LYS A 71 -1.70 -31.37 -13.80
N ILE A 72 -2.91 -31.86 -13.52
CA ILE A 72 -3.35 -32.22 -12.17
C ILE A 72 -2.67 -33.54 -11.80
N LEU A 73 -2.00 -33.57 -10.64
CA LEU A 73 -1.31 -34.74 -10.10
C LEU A 73 -2.22 -35.52 -9.15
N SER A 74 -2.93 -34.80 -8.28
CA SER A 74 -3.88 -35.36 -7.32
C SER A 74 -4.95 -34.33 -6.96
N MET A 75 -6.12 -34.82 -6.57
CA MET A 75 -7.18 -34.03 -5.94
C MET A 75 -7.78 -34.80 -4.78
N GLU A 76 -7.74 -34.24 -3.58
CA GLU A 76 -8.19 -34.88 -2.35
C GLU A 76 -9.22 -34.02 -1.62
N ALA A 77 -10.23 -34.62 -0.99
CA ALA A 77 -11.26 -33.88 -0.29
C ALA A 77 -10.69 -33.12 0.93
N ALA A 78 -11.01 -31.82 1.04
CA ALA A 78 -10.42 -30.92 2.03
C ALA A 78 -11.37 -30.58 3.19
N GLY A 79 -12.11 -31.59 3.67
CA GLY A 79 -12.97 -31.53 4.86
C GLY A 79 -14.36 -30.89 4.67
N LYS A 80 -14.50 -29.85 3.83
CA LYS A 80 -15.80 -29.22 3.52
C LYS A 80 -16.34 -29.72 2.17
N PRO A 81 -17.67 -29.91 2.01
CA PRO A 81 -18.26 -30.27 0.71
C PRO A 81 -17.90 -29.24 -0.38
N GLY A 82 -17.41 -29.73 -1.52
CA GLY A 82 -16.97 -28.87 -2.63
C GLY A 82 -15.60 -28.22 -2.44
N SER A 83 -14.86 -28.56 -1.38
CA SER A 83 -13.48 -28.10 -1.16
C SER A 83 -12.50 -29.25 -1.32
N TYR A 84 -11.45 -29.04 -2.11
CA TYR A 84 -10.43 -30.03 -2.43
C TYR A 84 -9.03 -29.44 -2.29
N PHE A 85 -8.06 -30.27 -1.94
CA PHE A 85 -6.63 -30.00 -2.11
C PHE A 85 -6.24 -30.52 -3.49
N MET A 86 -5.68 -29.65 -4.31
CA MET A 86 -5.27 -29.96 -5.68
C MET A 86 -3.77 -29.75 -5.80
N ASP A 87 -3.05 -30.82 -6.15
CA ASP A 87 -1.64 -30.73 -6.53
C ASP A 87 -1.51 -30.72 -8.04
N VAL A 88 -0.64 -29.86 -8.56
CA VAL A 88 -0.38 -29.71 -9.98
C VAL A 88 1.12 -29.81 -10.30
N ASN A 89 1.42 -30.10 -11.56
CA ASN A 89 2.77 -30.02 -12.09
C ASN A 89 3.18 -28.54 -12.32
N PHE A 90 4.37 -28.31 -12.87
CA PHE A 90 4.78 -26.97 -13.30
C PHE A 90 3.82 -26.39 -14.34
N TRP A 91 3.58 -25.08 -14.22
CA TRP A 91 2.76 -24.32 -15.16
C TRP A 91 3.47 -24.21 -16.51
N ASP A 92 2.78 -24.66 -17.55
CA ASP A 92 3.23 -24.59 -18.92
C ASP A 92 2.80 -23.25 -19.51
N ASN A 93 3.79 -22.40 -19.82
CA ASN A 93 3.60 -21.09 -20.44
C ASN A 93 3.92 -21.22 -21.94
N ASP A 94 3.11 -21.95 -22.69
CA ASP A 94 3.24 -22.10 -24.15
C ASP A 94 2.98 -20.79 -24.94
N ALA A 95 2.72 -19.67 -24.27
CA ALA A 95 2.41 -18.37 -24.88
C ALA A 95 3.33 -17.26 -24.37
N GLY A 96 3.82 -16.43 -25.30
CA GLY A 96 4.74 -15.31 -25.09
C GLY A 96 4.21 -14.13 -24.26
N PHE A 97 3.45 -14.38 -23.20
CA PHE A 97 3.03 -13.38 -22.22
C PHE A 97 4.01 -13.32 -21.05
N SER A 98 4.90 -12.33 -21.11
CA SER A 98 5.80 -11.87 -20.03
C SER A 98 6.77 -12.92 -19.48
N THR A 99 7.98 -12.47 -19.16
CA THR A 99 9.14 -13.27 -18.73
C THR A 99 9.01 -13.93 -17.34
N GLY A 100 7.79 -14.16 -16.82
CA GLY A 100 7.54 -14.74 -15.50
C GLY A 100 6.64 -15.98 -15.54
N ALA A 101 7.00 -17.01 -14.77
CA ALA A 101 6.13 -18.17 -14.53
C ALA A 101 4.80 -17.73 -13.88
N TYR A 102 3.67 -18.31 -14.30
CA TYR A 102 2.39 -18.05 -13.65
C TYR A 102 2.47 -18.40 -12.15
N SER A 103 1.90 -17.53 -11.31
CA SER A 103 1.85 -17.70 -9.86
C SER A 103 0.40 -17.59 -9.38
N ALA A 104 -0.08 -18.67 -8.80
CA ALA A 104 -1.44 -18.83 -8.33
C ALA A 104 -1.78 -17.91 -7.16
N ARG A 105 -3.02 -17.42 -7.14
CA ARG A 105 -3.55 -16.46 -6.17
C ARG A 105 -4.95 -16.86 -5.75
N ASN A 106 -5.34 -16.46 -4.54
CA ASN A 106 -6.73 -16.59 -4.12
C ASN A 106 -7.65 -15.85 -5.10
N GLY A 107 -8.80 -16.44 -5.42
CA GLY A 107 -9.76 -15.92 -6.39
C GLY A 107 -9.42 -16.21 -7.85
N ASP A 108 -8.32 -16.92 -8.15
CA ASP A 108 -8.06 -17.43 -9.49
C ASP A 108 -9.09 -18.50 -9.86
N ILE A 109 -9.69 -18.35 -11.04
CA ILE A 109 -10.65 -19.27 -11.63
C ILE A 109 -9.95 -20.13 -12.67
N PHE A 110 -10.22 -21.42 -12.60
CA PHE A 110 -9.71 -22.45 -13.48
C PHE A 110 -10.83 -23.24 -14.12
N ILE A 111 -10.56 -23.72 -15.33
CA ILE A 111 -11.25 -24.87 -15.89
C ILE A 111 -10.41 -26.10 -15.58
N LEU A 112 -11.00 -27.02 -14.83
CA LEU A 112 -10.47 -28.37 -14.69
C LEU A 112 -11.11 -29.22 -15.79
N SER A 113 -10.32 -29.91 -16.60
CA SER A 113 -10.82 -30.69 -17.75
C SER A 113 -10.08 -32.02 -17.90
N SER A 114 -10.75 -33.01 -18.49
CA SER A 114 -10.14 -34.29 -18.84
C SER A 114 -9.14 -34.19 -20.01
N ILE A 115 -9.20 -33.11 -20.79
CA ILE A 115 -8.27 -32.81 -21.88
C ILE A 115 -7.76 -31.36 -21.76
N LYS A 116 -6.60 -31.04 -22.38
CA LYS A 116 -6.19 -29.65 -22.62
C LYS A 116 -6.98 -29.14 -23.85
N PRO A 117 -7.93 -28.20 -23.69
CA PRO A 117 -8.68 -27.67 -24.84
C PRO A 117 -7.78 -26.77 -25.71
N GLU A 118 -7.94 -26.86 -27.02
CA GLU A 118 -7.33 -25.92 -27.99
C GLU A 118 -8.31 -24.80 -28.37
N ALA A 119 -9.60 -25.01 -28.13
CA ALA A 119 -10.64 -23.99 -28.28
C ALA A 119 -11.76 -24.20 -27.26
N ALA A 120 -12.58 -23.18 -27.00
CA ALA A 120 -13.68 -23.26 -26.05
C ALA A 120 -14.70 -24.34 -26.42
N GLU A 121 -14.90 -24.60 -27.71
CA GLU A 121 -15.81 -25.63 -28.23
C GLU A 121 -15.38 -27.05 -27.85
N ASP A 122 -14.10 -27.27 -27.53
CA ASP A 122 -13.58 -28.58 -27.15
C ASP A 122 -14.19 -29.08 -25.84
N LEU A 123 -14.57 -28.15 -24.95
CA LEU A 123 -15.24 -28.45 -23.69
C LEU A 123 -16.65 -29.02 -23.90
N ASN A 124 -17.25 -28.77 -25.07
CA ASN A 124 -18.58 -29.26 -25.43
C ASN A 124 -18.55 -30.60 -26.19
N ARG A 125 -17.36 -31.16 -26.47
CA ARG A 125 -17.24 -32.44 -27.19
C ARG A 125 -17.72 -33.61 -26.33
N TYR A 126 -18.33 -34.60 -26.98
CA TYR A 126 -18.80 -35.81 -26.30
C TYR A 126 -17.64 -36.54 -25.59
N GLY A 127 -17.83 -36.86 -24.31
CA GLY A 127 -16.85 -37.55 -23.48
C GLY A 127 -15.81 -36.65 -22.80
N VAL A 128 -15.86 -35.33 -23.03
CA VAL A 128 -15.06 -34.37 -22.26
C VAL A 128 -15.81 -34.03 -20.97
N THR A 129 -15.12 -34.16 -19.85
CA THR A 129 -15.64 -33.79 -18.53
C THR A 129 -14.85 -32.59 -18.05
N TYR A 130 -15.54 -31.52 -17.66
CA TYR A 130 -14.90 -30.34 -17.11
C TYR A 130 -15.73 -29.73 -15.99
N CYS A 131 -15.09 -28.90 -15.16
CA CYS A 131 -15.75 -28.06 -14.18
C CYS A 131 -14.96 -26.77 -13.94
N LEU A 132 -15.62 -25.77 -13.37
CA LEU A 132 -14.94 -24.59 -12.85
C LEU A 132 -14.46 -24.85 -11.44
N ALA A 133 -13.26 -24.34 -11.14
CA ALA A 133 -12.67 -24.36 -9.81
C ALA A 133 -12.13 -22.97 -9.47
N MET A 134 -12.16 -22.62 -8.19
CA MET A 134 -11.59 -21.37 -7.69
C MET A 134 -10.56 -21.65 -6.61
N ILE A 135 -9.40 -21.02 -6.67
CA ILE A 135 -8.42 -21.08 -5.57
C ILE A 135 -8.94 -20.27 -4.38
N THR A 136 -8.95 -20.91 -3.21
CA THR A 136 -9.36 -20.30 -1.94
C THR A 136 -8.19 -20.03 -1.00
N GLU A 137 -7.19 -20.92 -1.01
CA GLU A 137 -5.97 -20.77 -0.23
C GLU A 137 -4.79 -21.32 -1.05
N VAL A 138 -3.67 -20.61 -0.99
CA VAL A 138 -2.37 -21.04 -1.52
C VAL A 138 -1.51 -21.48 -0.34
N SER A 139 -0.84 -22.64 -0.41
CA SER A 139 0.07 -23.08 0.65
C SER A 139 1.29 -22.15 0.72
N MET A 140 1.70 -21.78 1.93
CA MET A 140 2.53 -20.57 2.16
C MET A 140 4.05 -20.75 2.01
N ASP A 141 4.58 -21.90 1.60
CA ASP A 141 6.01 -22.18 1.87
C ASP A 141 6.87 -22.69 0.71
N ASP A 142 6.42 -22.68 -0.55
CA ASP A 142 7.29 -23.06 -1.67
C ASP A 142 7.35 -21.96 -2.72
N GLU A 143 8.56 -21.53 -3.09
CA GLU A 143 8.86 -20.71 -4.30
C GLU A 143 8.27 -21.34 -5.59
N TYR A 144 7.79 -22.59 -5.50
CA TYR A 144 7.08 -23.34 -6.52
C TYR A 144 5.73 -23.82 -5.95
N HIS A 145 4.70 -22.98 -5.93
CA HIS A 145 3.38 -23.40 -5.44
C HIS A 145 2.83 -24.55 -6.29
N LYS A 146 2.82 -25.75 -5.72
CA LYS A 146 2.31 -26.97 -6.36
C LYS A 146 0.96 -27.42 -5.80
N GLY A 147 0.66 -27.08 -4.55
CA GLY A 147 -0.57 -27.48 -3.86
C GLY A 147 -1.47 -26.30 -3.53
N PHE A 148 -2.76 -26.43 -3.83
CA PHE A 148 -3.76 -25.38 -3.64
C PHE A 148 -5.02 -25.92 -2.98
N ARG A 149 -5.67 -25.12 -2.14
CA ARG A 149 -7.07 -25.39 -1.77
C ARG A 149 -7.99 -24.78 -2.81
N VAL A 150 -8.77 -25.63 -3.47
CA VAL A 150 -9.74 -25.23 -4.48
C VAL A 150 -11.17 -25.47 -4.03
N LYS A 151 -12.08 -24.60 -4.47
CA LYS A 151 -13.53 -24.74 -4.35
C LYS A 151 -14.10 -25.09 -5.73
N VAL A 152 -14.92 -26.14 -5.81
CA VAL A 152 -15.59 -26.61 -7.03
C VAL A 152 -17.10 -26.61 -6.77
N ALA A 153 -17.91 -26.43 -7.83
CA ALA A 153 -19.36 -26.46 -7.69
C ALA A 153 -19.89 -27.75 -7.05
N LYS A 154 -20.85 -27.61 -6.14
CA LYS A 154 -21.42 -28.72 -5.34
C LYS A 154 -22.09 -29.83 -6.16
N ASN A 155 -22.46 -29.55 -7.40
CA ASN A 155 -23.26 -30.45 -8.24
C ASN A 155 -22.43 -31.37 -9.15
N ILE A 156 -21.10 -31.18 -9.24
CA ILE A 156 -20.23 -31.95 -10.16
C ILE A 156 -19.47 -33.07 -9.42
N GLY A 157 -19.60 -33.16 -8.08
CA GLY A 157 -18.73 -33.99 -7.23
C GLY A 157 -19.45 -34.93 -6.27
N SER A 158 -20.67 -35.40 -6.56
CA SER A 158 -21.30 -36.45 -5.74
C SER A 158 -20.68 -37.84 -5.94
N GLU A 159 -19.81 -38.03 -6.92
CA GLU A 159 -19.08 -39.29 -7.17
C GLU A 159 -17.58 -39.00 -7.34
N GLU A 160 -16.73 -39.54 -6.45
CA GLU A 160 -15.25 -39.40 -6.52
C GLU A 160 -14.66 -39.86 -7.87
N GLU A 161 -15.38 -40.69 -8.62
CA GLU A 161 -14.98 -41.19 -9.94
C GLU A 161 -14.89 -40.10 -11.02
N ASP A 162 -15.65 -39.01 -10.92
CA ASP A 162 -15.65 -37.95 -11.93
C ASP A 162 -14.48 -36.97 -11.77
N LEU A 163 -14.03 -36.75 -10.54
CA LEU A 163 -12.87 -35.88 -10.27
C LEU A 163 -11.56 -36.53 -10.75
N ASN A 164 -11.45 -37.86 -10.64
CA ASN A 164 -10.30 -38.61 -11.15
C ASN A 164 -10.14 -38.53 -12.68
N LYS A 165 -11.18 -38.10 -13.41
CA LYS A 165 -11.11 -37.89 -14.87
C LYS A 165 -10.48 -36.57 -15.24
N LEU A 166 -10.43 -35.60 -14.33
CA LEU A 166 -9.85 -34.28 -14.55
C LEU A 166 -8.32 -34.38 -14.54
N LYS A 167 -7.68 -33.94 -15.63
CA LYS A 167 -6.23 -34.11 -15.84
C LYS A 167 -5.51 -32.79 -16.04
N HIS A 168 -6.22 -31.75 -16.42
CA HIS A 168 -5.67 -30.45 -16.79
C HIS A 168 -6.38 -29.35 -16.02
N ALA A 169 -5.61 -28.38 -15.51
CA ALA A 169 -6.10 -27.13 -14.95
C ALA A 169 -5.67 -26.00 -15.89
N ILE A 170 -6.62 -25.20 -16.37
CA ILE A 170 -6.40 -24.08 -17.29
C ILE A 170 -6.88 -22.79 -16.63
N PHE A 171 -5.99 -21.82 -16.45
CA PHE A 171 -6.30 -20.55 -15.81
C PHE A 171 -7.23 -19.71 -16.71
N LEU A 172 -8.26 -19.08 -16.14
CA LEU A 172 -9.10 -18.12 -16.86
C LEU A 172 -8.83 -16.69 -16.42
N ASN A 173 -9.15 -16.36 -15.17
CA ASN A 173 -9.07 -15.00 -14.65
C ASN A 173 -9.03 -15.00 -13.12
N ASN A 174 -8.58 -13.90 -12.52
CA ASN A 174 -8.72 -13.64 -11.09
C ASN A 174 -9.95 -12.76 -10.81
N ILE A 175 -10.93 -13.28 -10.07
CA ILE A 175 -12.17 -12.55 -9.76
C ILE A 175 -12.19 -11.91 -8.38
N THR A 176 -11.04 -11.78 -7.71
CA THR A 176 -10.96 -11.26 -6.32
C THR A 176 -11.60 -9.89 -6.18
N THR A 177 -11.40 -8.99 -7.14
CA THR A 177 -12.04 -7.66 -7.10
C THR A 177 -13.56 -7.81 -7.15
N ASN A 178 -14.12 -8.63 -8.05
CA ASN A 178 -15.56 -8.84 -8.14
C ASN A 178 -16.14 -9.45 -6.85
N ILE A 179 -15.43 -10.40 -6.23
CA ILE A 179 -15.81 -10.96 -4.93
C ILE A 179 -15.86 -9.88 -3.85
N ARG A 180 -14.84 -9.02 -3.78
CA ARG A 180 -14.78 -7.93 -2.78
C ARG A 180 -15.89 -6.91 -2.99
N ILE A 181 -16.21 -6.57 -4.24
CA ILE A 181 -17.36 -5.72 -4.58
C ILE A 181 -18.65 -6.39 -4.12
N TRP A 182 -18.85 -7.67 -4.48
CA TRP A 182 -20.04 -8.43 -4.09
C TRP A 182 -20.26 -8.42 -2.58
N LYS A 183 -19.22 -8.76 -1.79
CA LYS A 183 -19.26 -8.73 -0.32
C LYS A 183 -19.59 -7.35 0.24
N ALA A 184 -19.07 -6.29 -0.38
CA ALA A 184 -19.43 -4.92 -0.04
C ALA A 184 -20.91 -4.59 -0.36
N LEU A 185 -21.51 -5.20 -1.38
CA LEU A 185 -22.91 -5.00 -1.79
C LEU A 185 -23.95 -5.85 -1.02
N ILE A 186 -23.58 -7.04 -0.51
CA ILE A 186 -24.53 -8.00 0.11
C ILE A 186 -24.64 -7.92 1.63
N PHE A 187 -23.97 -6.98 2.29
CA PHE A 187 -23.92 -6.90 3.76
C PHE A 187 -23.30 -8.14 4.41
N ASP A 188 -22.09 -8.54 3.98
CA ASP A 188 -21.33 -9.52 4.75
C ASP A 188 -21.26 -9.07 6.23
N THR A 189 -21.70 -9.95 7.15
CA THR A 189 -21.82 -9.68 8.59
C THR A 189 -20.47 -9.39 9.26
N HIS A 190 -19.37 -9.62 8.53
CA HIS A 190 -18.01 -9.27 8.94
C HIS A 190 -17.56 -7.87 8.50
N MET A 191 -18.36 -7.10 7.73
CA MET A 191 -18.06 -5.72 7.33
C MET A 191 -18.79 -4.71 8.21
N ASN A 192 -18.14 -3.60 8.55
CA ASN A 192 -18.73 -2.55 9.38
C ASN A 192 -19.94 -1.87 8.70
N ASP A 193 -20.93 -1.47 9.50
CA ASP A 193 -22.19 -0.84 9.07
C ASP A 193 -22.08 0.67 8.80
N ASN A 194 -20.91 1.18 8.38
CA ASN A 194 -20.80 2.61 8.09
C ASN A 194 -21.48 2.96 6.76
N PHE A 195 -22.75 3.32 6.85
CA PHE A 195 -23.54 3.82 5.72
C PHE A 195 -23.74 5.32 5.76
N THR A 196 -23.10 6.03 6.69
CA THR A 196 -23.39 7.45 6.92
C THR A 196 -23.04 8.28 5.70
N VAL A 197 -21.87 8.00 5.10
CA VAL A 197 -21.42 8.64 3.85
C VAL A 197 -22.24 8.16 2.66
N ILE A 198 -22.53 6.86 2.54
CA ILE A 198 -23.32 6.35 1.42
C ILE A 198 -24.72 6.97 1.43
N LYS A 199 -25.37 7.08 2.59
CA LYS A 199 -26.69 7.72 2.72
C LYS A 199 -26.67 9.19 2.31
N SER A 200 -25.59 9.94 2.59
CA SER A 200 -25.47 11.33 2.12
C SER A 200 -25.25 11.42 0.60
N LEU A 201 -24.67 10.39 -0.03
CA LEU A 201 -24.48 10.28 -1.49
C LEU A 201 -25.76 9.91 -2.27
N LEU A 202 -26.77 9.31 -1.62
CA LEU A 202 -28.03 8.94 -2.29
C LEU A 202 -28.96 10.14 -2.51
N ALA A 203 -28.85 11.16 -1.66
CA ALA A 203 -29.60 12.41 -1.75
C ALA A 203 -28.64 13.59 -1.52
N PRO A 204 -27.78 13.89 -2.50
CA PRO A 204 -26.79 14.95 -2.34
C PRO A 204 -27.49 16.29 -2.10
N THR A 205 -27.23 16.89 -0.94
CA THR A 205 -27.81 18.19 -0.52
C THR A 205 -26.93 19.39 -0.87
N ASN A 206 -25.70 19.16 -1.36
CA ASN A 206 -24.70 20.21 -1.62
C ASN A 206 -24.97 20.94 -2.94
N LEU A 207 -26.00 21.80 -2.94
CA LEU A 207 -26.33 22.77 -4.00
C LEU A 207 -25.83 24.19 -3.67
N GLY A 208 -24.73 24.34 -2.90
CA GLY A 208 -24.04 25.63 -2.72
C GLY A 208 -23.99 26.23 -1.31
N GLU A 209 -24.35 25.50 -0.25
CA GLU A 209 -24.14 25.95 1.14
C GLU A 209 -23.07 25.12 1.85
N ASP A 210 -21.84 25.21 1.36
CA ASP A 210 -20.68 24.45 1.87
C ASP A 210 -20.06 25.04 3.16
N VAL A 211 -20.82 25.87 3.88
CA VAL A 211 -20.35 26.47 5.12
C VAL A 211 -21.19 25.98 6.26
N CYS A 212 -20.54 25.30 7.21
CA CYS A 212 -21.17 24.96 8.46
C CYS A 212 -21.65 26.25 9.13
N ARG A 213 -22.96 26.47 9.15
CA ARG A 213 -23.59 27.67 9.70
C ARG A 213 -23.23 27.91 11.19
N ILE A 214 -22.74 26.87 11.88
CA ILE A 214 -22.22 26.95 13.25
C ILE A 214 -20.79 27.53 13.27
N CYS A 215 -19.93 27.10 12.34
CA CYS A 215 -18.51 27.49 12.28
C CYS A 215 -18.29 28.87 11.65
N VAL A 216 -19.23 29.40 10.83
CA VAL A 216 -19.19 30.77 10.26
C VAL A 216 -18.99 31.85 11.34
N ASN A 217 -19.41 31.60 12.57
CA ASN A 217 -19.31 32.56 13.67
C ASN A 217 -18.01 32.47 14.47
N GLN A 218 -17.06 31.62 14.08
CA GLN A 218 -15.77 31.41 14.74
C GLN A 218 -14.63 31.37 13.72
N ASP A 219 -14.43 32.45 12.95
CA ASP A 219 -13.28 32.53 12.05
C ASP A 219 -11.99 32.93 12.81
N GLY A 220 -11.01 32.03 12.72
CA GLY A 220 -9.67 32.14 13.31
C GLY A 220 -8.81 30.96 12.83
N GLY A 221 -8.34 31.06 11.58
CA GLY A 221 -7.91 29.97 10.71
C GLY A 221 -6.68 29.16 11.14
N CYS A 222 -6.82 27.83 11.12
CA CYS A 222 -5.70 26.90 11.21
C CYS A 222 -4.80 26.99 9.96
N LEU A 223 -5.34 27.29 8.78
CA LEU A 223 -4.53 27.43 7.56
C LEU A 223 -3.58 28.65 7.60
N ALA A 224 -3.86 29.64 8.47
CA ALA A 224 -2.96 30.77 8.71
C ALA A 224 -1.59 30.29 9.21
N SER A 225 -1.54 29.21 10.02
CA SER A 225 -0.27 28.64 10.51
C SER A 225 0.51 27.89 9.42
N PHE A 226 -0.15 27.46 8.34
CA PHE A 226 0.47 26.74 7.22
C PHE A 226 0.67 27.63 5.98
N THR A 227 0.30 28.91 6.04
CA THR A 227 0.28 29.80 4.87
C THR A 227 1.68 29.99 4.28
N GLU A 228 2.70 30.22 5.11
CA GLU A 228 4.09 30.34 4.66
C GLU A 228 4.60 29.07 3.98
N GLN A 229 4.18 27.90 4.49
CA GLN A 229 4.55 26.59 3.94
C GLN A 229 3.79 26.27 2.64
N LEU A 230 2.54 26.70 2.50
CA LEU A 230 1.80 26.55 1.25
C LEU A 230 2.31 27.48 0.15
N LEU A 231 2.85 28.65 0.52
CA LEU A 231 3.50 29.57 -0.43
C LEU A 231 4.75 28.95 -1.07
N SER A 232 5.49 28.08 -0.38
CA SER A 232 6.68 27.42 -0.95
C SER A 232 6.34 26.42 -2.07
N VAL A 233 5.15 25.82 -2.03
CA VAL A 233 4.71 24.76 -2.95
C VAL A 233 4.33 25.31 -4.33
N LYS A 234 4.20 26.63 -4.50
CA LYS A 234 3.79 27.27 -5.76
C LYS A 234 2.50 26.64 -6.33
N LEU A 235 1.43 26.64 -5.53
CA LEU A 235 0.09 26.30 -5.97
C LEU A 235 -0.61 27.52 -6.56
N ASN A 236 -1.53 27.31 -7.50
CA ASN A 236 -2.40 28.39 -7.98
C ASN A 236 -3.65 28.54 -7.09
N ARG A 237 -4.39 29.63 -7.27
CA ARG A 237 -5.57 29.96 -6.44
C ARG A 237 -6.63 28.84 -6.43
N SER A 238 -6.94 28.25 -7.58
CA SER A 238 -7.94 27.16 -7.66
C SER A 238 -7.55 25.90 -6.89
N GLN A 239 -6.24 25.58 -6.87
CA GLN A 239 -5.70 24.47 -6.08
C GLN A 239 -5.76 24.77 -4.59
N VAL A 240 -5.42 26.00 -4.18
CA VAL A 240 -5.50 26.45 -2.78
C VAL A 240 -6.94 26.46 -2.29
N ASP A 241 -7.88 27.03 -3.06
CA ASP A 241 -9.31 27.07 -2.71
C ASP A 241 -9.89 25.66 -2.51
N ALA A 242 -9.49 24.70 -3.36
CA ALA A 242 -9.91 23.30 -3.24
C ALA A 242 -9.37 22.66 -1.93
N ILE A 243 -8.10 22.91 -1.60
CA ILE A 243 -7.48 22.41 -0.37
C ILE A 243 -8.10 23.05 0.87
N GLU A 244 -8.25 24.37 0.88
CA GLU A 244 -8.88 25.13 1.98
C GLU A 244 -10.29 24.60 2.27
N SER A 245 -11.10 24.44 1.22
CA SER A 245 -12.46 23.88 1.33
C SER A 245 -12.49 22.50 1.98
N VAL A 246 -11.56 21.61 1.63
CA VAL A 246 -11.45 20.29 2.25
C VAL A 246 -11.00 20.38 3.72
N ILE A 247 -9.93 21.13 4.01
CA ILE A 247 -9.38 21.24 5.36
C ILE A 247 -10.38 21.87 6.34
N SER A 248 -11.06 22.95 5.94
CA SER A 248 -12.10 23.59 6.74
C SER A 248 -13.23 22.62 7.08
N ALA A 249 -13.61 21.76 6.14
CA ALA A 249 -14.65 20.78 6.37
C ALA A 249 -14.21 19.60 7.25
N VAL A 250 -12.96 19.13 7.12
CA VAL A 250 -12.40 18.08 7.99
C VAL A 250 -12.31 18.55 9.44
N GLN A 251 -11.97 19.82 9.66
CA GLN A 251 -11.91 20.41 11.01
C GLN A 251 -13.31 20.68 11.59
N CYS A 252 -14.29 20.93 10.72
CA CYS A 252 -15.67 21.08 11.10
C CYS A 252 -16.29 19.70 11.40
N GLY A 253 -16.10 19.19 12.62
CA GLY A 253 -16.66 17.91 13.08
C GLY A 253 -18.21 17.81 13.10
N HIS A 254 -18.92 18.79 12.55
CA HIS A 254 -20.38 18.90 12.51
C HIS A 254 -21.04 18.32 11.24
N VAL A 255 -20.28 18.08 10.16
CA VAL A 255 -20.86 17.68 8.86
C VAL A 255 -20.02 16.58 8.21
N ASN A 256 -20.67 15.50 7.74
CA ASN A 256 -20.02 14.52 6.86
C ASN A 256 -19.88 15.13 5.47
N LEU A 257 -18.67 15.05 4.91
CA LEU A 257 -18.34 15.78 3.70
C LEU A 257 -18.17 14.86 2.51
N VAL A 258 -18.70 15.28 1.36
CA VAL A 258 -18.29 14.78 0.05
C VAL A 258 -17.85 15.99 -0.78
N LYS A 259 -16.61 16.00 -1.26
CA LYS A 259 -16.08 17.03 -2.18
C LYS A 259 -15.63 16.41 -3.49
N LEU A 260 -15.84 17.14 -4.57
CA LEU A 260 -15.32 16.81 -5.89
C LEU A 260 -14.23 17.82 -6.24
N ILE A 261 -13.03 17.33 -6.55
CA ILE A 261 -11.97 18.12 -7.18
C ILE A 261 -11.91 17.69 -8.64
N TRP A 262 -12.32 18.59 -9.52
CA TRP A 262 -12.33 18.36 -10.95
C TRP A 262 -11.04 18.89 -11.58
N GLY A 263 -10.20 17.99 -12.06
CA GLY A 263 -8.89 18.34 -12.58
C GLY A 263 -8.67 17.85 -14.01
N PRO A 264 -8.86 18.72 -15.01
CA PRO A 264 -8.51 18.44 -16.41
C PRO A 264 -7.04 18.05 -16.61
N PRO A 265 -6.66 17.52 -17.79
CA PRO A 265 -5.28 17.10 -18.06
C PRO A 265 -4.26 18.21 -17.81
N GLY A 266 -3.21 17.88 -17.03
CA GLY A 266 -2.11 18.81 -16.77
C GLY A 266 -2.42 19.92 -15.75
N THR A 267 -3.55 19.87 -15.05
CA THR A 267 -3.93 20.90 -14.05
C THR A 267 -3.34 20.71 -12.65
N GLY A 268 -2.51 19.67 -12.48
CA GLY A 268 -1.82 19.41 -11.23
C GLY A 268 -2.64 18.66 -10.18
N LYS A 269 -3.65 17.85 -10.56
CA LYS A 269 -4.42 16.97 -9.66
C LYS A 269 -3.56 16.33 -8.57
N THR A 270 -2.55 15.56 -8.99
CA THR A 270 -1.68 14.84 -8.07
C THR A 270 -0.89 15.79 -7.16
N LYS A 271 -0.46 16.96 -7.65
CA LYS A 271 0.21 17.98 -6.82
C LYS A 271 -0.72 18.51 -5.74
N THR A 272 -1.96 18.84 -6.11
CA THR A 272 -3.01 19.26 -5.15
C THR A 272 -3.26 18.17 -4.10
N VAL A 273 -3.38 16.91 -4.52
CA VAL A 273 -3.57 15.75 -3.62
C VAL A 273 -2.37 15.58 -2.69
N SER A 274 -1.14 15.66 -3.19
CA SER A 274 0.07 15.53 -2.36
C SER A 274 0.14 16.62 -1.28
N THR A 275 -0.17 17.87 -1.62
CA THR A 275 -0.22 18.96 -0.64
C THR A 275 -1.35 18.79 0.37
N LEU A 276 -2.53 18.34 -0.08
CA LEU A 276 -3.65 18.02 0.79
C LEU A 276 -3.27 16.91 1.80
N LEU A 277 -2.65 15.83 1.33
CA LEU A 277 -2.18 14.72 2.17
C LEU A 277 -1.18 15.19 3.22
N TRP A 278 -0.25 16.07 2.85
CA TRP A 278 0.73 16.63 3.77
C TRP A 278 0.07 17.47 4.88
N LEU A 279 -0.93 18.30 4.53
CA LEU A 279 -1.71 19.06 5.51
C LEU A 279 -2.51 18.13 6.43
N LEU A 280 -3.18 17.11 5.87
CA LEU A 280 -3.94 16.13 6.65
C LEU A 280 -3.03 15.36 7.62
N ALA A 281 -1.84 14.96 7.19
CA ALA A 281 -0.84 14.33 8.07
C ALA A 281 -0.35 15.28 9.18
N SER A 282 -0.17 16.56 8.86
CA SER A 282 0.19 17.60 9.84
C SER A 282 -0.91 17.81 10.89
N LEU A 283 -2.17 17.67 10.49
CA LEU A 283 -3.35 17.70 11.36
C LEU A 283 -3.62 16.37 12.07
N LYS A 284 -2.76 15.35 11.88
CA LYS A 284 -2.93 13.99 12.43
C LYS A 284 -4.23 13.31 12.00
N CYS A 285 -4.76 13.70 10.84
CA CYS A 285 -5.90 13.05 10.22
C CYS A 285 -5.47 11.75 9.54
N ARG A 286 -6.02 10.64 9.98
CA ARG A 286 -5.74 9.34 9.39
C ARG A 286 -6.45 9.24 8.04
N THR A 287 -5.67 9.14 6.98
CA THR A 287 -6.18 9.28 5.60
C THR A 287 -5.92 8.03 4.79
N LEU A 288 -6.97 7.51 4.15
CA LEU A 288 -6.87 6.45 3.15
C LEU A 288 -6.91 7.08 1.75
N THR A 289 -5.90 6.80 0.94
CA THR A 289 -5.82 7.21 -0.46
C THR A 289 -5.97 5.99 -1.36
N CYS A 290 -7.01 6.01 -2.19
CA CYS A 290 -7.31 4.98 -3.16
C CYS A 290 -7.14 5.47 -4.60
N ALA A 291 -6.87 4.55 -5.51
CA ALA A 291 -6.94 4.78 -6.96
C ALA A 291 -7.37 3.48 -7.67
N PRO A 292 -7.84 3.55 -8.94
CA PRO A 292 -8.35 2.38 -9.67
C PRO A 292 -7.26 1.35 -9.99
N THR A 293 -6.03 1.80 -10.27
CA THR A 293 -4.95 0.94 -10.75
C THR A 293 -3.71 1.04 -9.84
N ASN A 294 -2.88 0.00 -9.84
CA ASN A 294 -1.62 0.00 -9.11
C ASN A 294 -0.71 1.15 -9.57
N VAL A 295 -0.65 1.42 -10.88
CA VAL A 295 0.15 2.52 -11.45
C VAL A 295 -0.32 3.87 -10.92
N ALA A 296 -1.63 4.10 -10.81
CA ALA A 296 -2.16 5.35 -10.27
C ALA A 296 -1.82 5.50 -8.78
N VAL A 297 -2.01 4.46 -7.96
CA VAL A 297 -1.69 4.49 -6.52
C VAL A 297 -0.20 4.74 -6.30
N VAL A 298 0.66 4.01 -7.02
CA VAL A 298 2.11 4.18 -7.03
C VAL A 298 2.45 5.62 -7.42
N GLY A 299 1.86 6.14 -8.49
CA GLY A 299 2.06 7.51 -8.95
C GLY A 299 1.74 8.57 -7.89
N VAL A 300 0.60 8.45 -7.20
CA VAL A 300 0.22 9.37 -6.11
C VAL A 300 1.19 9.27 -4.94
N CYS A 301 1.55 8.05 -4.53
CA CYS A 301 2.48 7.81 -3.42
C CYS A 301 3.88 8.37 -3.73
N THR A 302 4.43 8.11 -4.92
CA THR A 302 5.72 8.66 -5.37
C THR A 302 5.71 10.17 -5.35
N ARG A 303 4.66 10.81 -5.89
CA ARG A 303 4.56 12.28 -5.91
C ARG A 303 4.44 12.87 -4.51
N PHE A 304 3.72 12.19 -3.63
CA PHE A 304 3.66 12.59 -2.23
C PHE A 304 5.04 12.54 -1.56
N LEU A 305 5.80 11.45 -1.72
CA LEU A 305 7.16 11.34 -1.16
C LEU A 305 8.13 12.39 -1.74
N GLN A 306 8.04 12.69 -3.04
CA GLN A 306 8.81 13.78 -3.65
C GLN A 306 8.48 15.13 -3.02
N THR A 307 7.19 15.41 -2.87
CA THR A 307 6.73 16.66 -2.25
C THR A 307 7.17 16.73 -0.77
N LEU A 308 7.16 15.60 -0.06
CA LEU A 308 7.64 15.51 1.32
C LEU A 308 9.13 15.84 1.44
N LYS A 309 9.96 15.39 0.49
CA LYS A 309 11.39 15.77 0.42
C LYS A 309 11.53 17.29 0.27
N ASP A 310 10.79 17.90 -0.66
CA ASP A 310 10.79 19.36 -0.88
C ASP A 310 10.38 20.14 0.39
N PHE A 311 9.37 19.66 1.11
CA PHE A 311 8.95 20.26 2.38
C PHE A 311 9.99 20.12 3.50
N ASN A 312 10.65 18.97 3.58
CA ASN A 312 11.64 18.67 4.62
C ASN A 312 12.94 19.45 4.45
N GLU A 313 13.35 19.80 3.22
CA GLU A 313 14.52 20.65 2.97
C GLU A 313 14.39 22.06 3.57
N HIS A 314 13.16 22.48 3.90
CA HIS A 314 12.85 23.84 4.40
C HIS A 314 12.52 23.87 5.90
N ILE A 315 12.60 22.72 6.61
CA ILE A 315 12.30 22.61 8.03
C ILE A 315 13.59 22.33 8.80
N ASP A 316 14.18 23.37 9.37
CA ASP A 316 15.26 23.27 10.34
C ASP A 316 14.79 22.51 11.60
N SER A 317 15.68 21.62 12.07
CA SER A 317 15.70 20.92 13.37
C SER A 317 14.46 21.07 14.27
N ILE A 318 13.82 19.93 14.59
CA ILE A 318 12.76 19.76 15.61
C ILE A 318 11.33 19.92 15.06
N CYS A 319 10.95 19.07 14.10
CA CYS A 319 9.66 18.38 14.02
C CYS A 319 9.65 17.59 12.71
N LEU A 320 9.86 16.26 12.73
CA LEU A 320 9.68 15.46 11.52
C LEU A 320 8.20 15.54 11.08
N PRO A 321 7.86 16.16 9.95
CA PRO A 321 6.53 15.97 9.39
C PRO A 321 6.49 14.55 8.84
N SER A 322 5.80 13.65 9.55
CA SER A 322 5.64 12.21 9.25
C SER A 322 6.96 11.45 9.11
N SER A 323 7.26 10.53 10.05
CA SER A 323 8.29 9.53 9.75
C SER A 323 7.83 8.72 8.54
N LEU A 324 8.75 8.11 7.77
CA LEU A 324 8.33 7.21 6.69
C LEU A 324 7.43 6.07 7.20
N GLY A 325 7.58 5.69 8.48
CA GLY A 325 6.69 4.78 9.18
C GLY A 325 5.22 5.23 9.29
N ASP A 326 4.94 6.53 9.24
CA ASP A 326 3.57 7.07 9.20
C ASP A 326 2.88 6.86 7.84
N ILE A 327 3.66 6.52 6.80
CA ILE A 327 3.21 6.36 5.42
C ILE A 327 3.25 4.87 5.08
N LEU A 328 2.18 4.33 4.50
CA LEU A 328 2.12 2.92 4.15
C LEU A 328 1.44 2.69 2.80
N LEU A 329 2.17 2.09 1.87
CA LEU A 329 1.67 1.58 0.60
C LEU A 329 1.47 0.07 0.70
N PHE A 330 0.28 -0.42 0.37
CA PHE A 330 0.01 -1.87 0.36
C PHE A 330 -0.83 -2.30 -0.84
N GLY A 331 -0.57 -3.52 -1.30
CA GLY A 331 -1.25 -4.15 -2.43
C GLY A 331 -0.49 -5.37 -2.92
N SER A 332 -0.77 -5.80 -4.16
CA SER A 332 -0.11 -6.97 -4.74
C SER A 332 1.26 -6.61 -5.30
N ARG A 333 2.33 -7.10 -4.64
CA ARG A 333 3.73 -6.84 -5.03
C ARG A 333 4.01 -7.14 -6.51
N SER A 334 3.50 -8.25 -7.02
CA SER A 334 3.72 -8.68 -8.42
C SER A 334 3.11 -7.74 -9.46
N ASN A 335 2.18 -6.88 -9.07
CA ASN A 335 1.47 -5.97 -9.97
C ASN A 335 1.77 -4.50 -9.67
N MET A 336 2.57 -4.21 -8.65
CA MET A 336 3.01 -2.87 -8.28
C MET A 336 4.51 -2.80 -8.62
N ASP A 337 4.86 -2.04 -9.65
CA ASP A 337 6.25 -1.81 -10.04
C ASP A 337 6.94 -0.91 -9.00
N ILE A 338 7.27 -1.48 -7.84
CA ILE A 338 7.82 -0.77 -6.69
C ILE A 338 9.27 -0.40 -6.98
N THR A 339 9.51 0.89 -7.20
CA THR A 339 10.85 1.48 -7.33
C THR A 339 11.57 1.52 -5.97
N GLU A 340 12.90 1.67 -5.99
CA GLU A 340 13.73 1.83 -4.77
C GLU A 340 13.19 2.94 -3.83
N ASP A 341 12.75 4.08 -4.41
CA ASP A 341 12.17 5.20 -3.66
C ASP A 341 10.88 4.87 -2.86
N LEU A 342 10.19 3.79 -3.21
CA LEU A 342 8.93 3.38 -2.57
C LEU A 342 9.08 2.18 -1.65
N GLN A 343 10.23 1.51 -1.71
CA GLN A 343 10.49 0.26 -1.02
C GLN A 343 10.27 0.41 0.49
N GLU A 344 10.75 1.50 1.09
CA GLU A 344 10.65 1.77 2.53
C GLU A 344 9.22 2.01 3.05
N VAL A 345 8.31 2.42 2.15
CA VAL A 345 6.89 2.62 2.45
C VAL A 345 6.01 1.46 2.04
N PHE A 346 6.54 0.49 1.30
CA PHE A 346 5.80 -0.70 0.89
C PHE A 346 5.70 -1.70 2.04
N LEU A 347 4.47 -2.16 2.31
CA LEU A 347 4.15 -3.00 3.46
C LEU A 347 5.00 -4.27 3.54
N ASP A 348 5.13 -5.02 2.44
CA ASP A 348 5.81 -6.33 2.50
C ASP A 348 7.30 -6.16 2.83
N PHE A 349 7.96 -5.17 2.21
CA PHE A 349 9.35 -4.85 2.50
C PHE A 349 9.53 -4.38 3.95
N ARG A 350 8.68 -3.45 4.40
CA ARG A 350 8.67 -2.96 5.78
C ARG A 350 8.54 -4.09 6.80
N VAL A 351 7.66 -5.04 6.51
CA VAL A 351 7.41 -6.19 7.38
C VAL A 351 8.65 -7.07 7.45
N ASP A 352 9.30 -7.35 6.32
CA ASP A 352 10.52 -8.17 6.30
C ASP A 352 11.65 -7.54 7.14
N GLU A 353 11.86 -6.22 7.01
CA GLU A 353 12.87 -5.48 7.80
C GLU A 353 12.53 -5.45 9.31
N LEU A 354 11.26 -5.25 9.67
CA LEU A 354 10.83 -5.16 11.06
C LEU A 354 10.77 -6.52 11.77
N VAL A 355 10.47 -7.62 11.07
CA VAL A 355 10.50 -8.97 11.65
C VAL A 355 11.90 -9.32 12.12
N GLU A 356 12.95 -9.00 11.34
CA GLU A 356 14.34 -9.17 11.79
C GLU A 356 14.62 -8.32 13.03
N CYS A 357 14.16 -7.06 13.04
CA CYS A 357 14.35 -6.15 14.17
C CYS A 357 13.61 -6.59 15.43
N PHE A 358 12.50 -7.32 15.34
CA PHE A 358 11.78 -7.85 16.49
C PHE A 358 12.16 -9.28 16.87
N SER A 359 13.10 -9.92 16.17
CA SER A 359 13.60 -11.26 16.52
C SER A 359 14.16 -11.31 17.95
N SER A 360 13.86 -12.37 18.70
CA SER A 360 14.39 -12.56 20.06
C SER A 360 15.90 -12.82 20.09
N LEU A 361 16.47 -13.38 19.01
CA LEU A 361 17.87 -13.80 18.94
C LEU A 361 18.76 -12.80 18.19
N SER A 362 18.17 -11.90 17.41
CA SER A 362 18.92 -10.99 16.52
C SER A 362 18.34 -9.58 16.43
N GLY A 363 17.22 -9.33 17.11
CA GLY A 363 16.50 -8.06 17.07
C GLY A 363 17.02 -7.02 18.05
N TRP A 364 16.32 -5.90 18.14
CA TRP A 364 16.75 -4.68 18.80
C TRP A 364 17.17 -4.88 20.26
N ASN A 365 16.40 -5.67 21.02
CA ASN A 365 16.68 -5.93 22.43
C ASN A 365 18.00 -6.70 22.59
N TYR A 366 18.19 -7.75 21.78
CA TYR A 366 19.44 -8.51 21.74
C TYR A 366 20.62 -7.66 21.28
N ARG A 367 20.46 -6.81 20.25
CA ARG A 367 21.55 -5.95 19.74
C ARG A 367 22.00 -4.93 20.78
N ILE A 368 21.07 -4.30 21.48
CA ILE A 368 21.39 -3.37 22.58
C ILE A 368 22.10 -4.12 23.71
N ALA A 369 21.55 -5.26 24.15
CA ALA A 369 22.16 -6.07 25.20
C ALA A 369 23.56 -6.58 24.82
N SER A 370 23.77 -6.97 23.56
CA SER A 370 25.06 -7.41 23.03
C SER A 370 26.09 -6.29 23.06
N MET A 371 25.71 -5.06 22.70
CA MET A 371 26.59 -3.89 22.78
C MET A 371 26.90 -3.50 24.24
N ILE A 372 25.92 -3.59 25.13
CA ILE A 372 26.14 -3.39 26.58
C ILE A 372 27.18 -4.40 27.09
N SER A 373 26.99 -5.69 26.82
CA SER A 373 27.92 -6.73 27.26
C SER A 373 29.29 -6.62 26.58
N PHE A 374 29.38 -6.07 25.36
CA PHE A 374 30.68 -5.70 24.79
C PHE A 374 31.39 -4.64 25.66
N PHE A 375 30.71 -3.55 26.02
CA PHE A 375 31.33 -2.50 26.83
C PHE A 375 31.60 -2.88 28.30
N GLU A 376 30.89 -3.88 28.82
CA GLU A 376 31.06 -4.39 30.20
C GLU A 376 32.07 -5.55 30.30
N ASP A 377 32.06 -6.48 29.35
CA ASP A 377 32.72 -7.80 29.49
C ASP A 377 33.81 -8.09 28.43
N CYS A 378 34.16 -7.14 27.58
CA CYS A 378 35.07 -7.39 26.44
C CYS A 378 36.42 -8.02 26.83
N ALA A 379 37.00 -7.64 27.97
CA ALA A 379 38.26 -8.21 28.44
C ALA A 379 38.11 -9.66 28.91
N SER A 380 37.07 -9.96 29.69
CA SER A 380 36.80 -11.33 30.14
C SER A 380 36.53 -12.27 28.97
N ARG A 381 35.85 -11.78 27.91
CA ARG A 381 35.62 -12.54 26.67
C ARG A 381 36.91 -12.87 25.92
N TYR A 382 37.88 -11.96 25.92
CA TYR A 382 39.19 -12.20 25.32
C TYR A 382 40.04 -13.16 26.17
N ASP A 383 40.02 -12.99 27.49
CA ASP A 383 40.76 -13.88 28.39
C ASP A 383 40.23 -15.34 28.29
N MET A 384 38.91 -15.54 28.16
CA MET A 384 38.32 -16.86 27.86
C MET A 384 38.74 -17.42 26.49
N LEU A 385 38.86 -16.58 25.45
CA LEU A 385 39.33 -17.00 24.12
C LEU A 385 40.79 -17.49 24.17
N LEU A 386 41.64 -16.84 24.97
CA LEU A 386 43.02 -17.26 25.18
C LEU A 386 43.13 -18.59 25.94
N GLU A 387 42.16 -18.90 26.80
CA GLU A 387 42.10 -20.18 27.52
C GLU A 387 41.62 -21.35 26.64
N ASP A 388 40.81 -21.07 25.61
CA ASP A 388 40.18 -22.07 24.75
C ASP A 388 40.94 -22.33 23.43
N ASP A 389 41.60 -21.30 22.86
CA ASP A 389 42.34 -21.39 21.60
C ASP A 389 43.80 -21.78 21.87
N GLY A 390 44.08 -23.08 21.98
CA GLY A 390 45.44 -23.66 22.13
C GLY A 390 46.38 -23.44 20.93
N LYS A 391 46.23 -22.33 20.19
CA LYS A 391 47.05 -21.93 19.03
C LYS A 391 48.34 -21.22 19.45
N ILE A 392 49.33 -21.35 18.57
CA ILE A 392 50.72 -20.87 18.75
C ILE A 392 50.85 -19.34 18.54
N ASP A 393 49.82 -18.66 18.01
CA ASP A 393 49.81 -17.22 17.76
C ASP A 393 48.40 -16.64 18.00
N PRO A 394 48.10 -16.08 19.20
CA PRO A 394 46.80 -15.49 19.49
C PRO A 394 46.62 -14.15 18.78
N VAL A 395 45.40 -13.87 18.29
CA VAL A 395 45.02 -12.56 17.74
C VAL A 395 45.23 -11.50 18.83
N CYS A 396 45.95 -10.41 18.52
CA CYS A 396 46.19 -9.31 19.46
C CYS A 396 44.86 -8.75 20.00
N PHE A 397 44.85 -8.34 21.28
CA PHE A 397 43.66 -7.85 21.96
C PHE A 397 42.99 -6.70 21.19
N LEU A 398 43.79 -5.79 20.62
CA LEU A 398 43.29 -4.67 19.81
C LEU A 398 42.48 -5.15 18.59
N ASP A 399 42.99 -6.12 17.83
CA ASP A 399 42.33 -6.64 16.63
C ASP A 399 41.05 -7.40 16.98
N PHE A 400 41.06 -8.15 18.08
CA PHE A 400 39.86 -8.80 18.61
C PHE A 400 38.78 -7.77 18.98
N ILE A 401 39.15 -6.72 19.72
CA ILE A 401 38.24 -5.66 20.16
C ILE A 401 37.67 -4.90 18.96
N LYS A 402 38.51 -4.49 17.99
CA LYS A 402 38.07 -3.80 16.77
C LYS A 402 37.04 -4.65 16.01
N LYS A 403 37.36 -5.92 15.75
CA LYS A 403 36.48 -6.82 15.01
C LYS A 403 35.12 -7.04 15.72
N GLN A 404 35.13 -7.22 17.04
CA GLN A 404 33.92 -7.39 17.84
C GLN A 404 33.10 -6.10 17.92
N PHE A 405 33.75 -4.96 18.11
CA PHE A 405 33.11 -3.65 18.13
C PHE A 405 32.43 -3.38 16.78
N ASP A 406 33.16 -3.50 15.67
CA ASP A 406 32.63 -3.21 14.34
C ASP A 406 31.43 -4.10 14.02
N ALA A 407 31.53 -5.40 14.28
CA ALA A 407 30.42 -6.34 14.05
C ALA A 407 29.17 -5.97 14.87
N THR A 408 29.33 -5.68 16.16
CA THR A 408 28.21 -5.35 17.06
C THR A 408 27.65 -3.96 16.77
N ALA A 409 28.51 -2.97 16.47
CA ALA A 409 28.13 -1.59 16.17
C ALA A 409 27.38 -1.48 14.85
N ILE A 410 27.86 -2.14 13.80
CA ILE A 410 27.17 -2.17 12.50
C ILE A 410 25.80 -2.83 12.65
N ALA A 411 25.73 -3.98 13.33
CA ALA A 411 24.47 -4.69 13.54
C ALA A 411 23.47 -3.86 14.37
N LEU A 412 23.93 -3.20 15.44
CA LEU A 412 23.10 -2.31 16.26
C LEU A 412 22.62 -1.10 15.46
N LYS A 413 23.53 -0.41 14.75
CA LYS A 413 23.22 0.75 13.92
C LYS A 413 22.18 0.40 12.87
N ARG A 414 22.36 -0.71 12.15
CA ARG A 414 21.38 -1.20 11.16
C ARG A 414 20.01 -1.42 11.79
N CYS A 415 19.96 -2.14 12.91
CA CYS A 415 18.69 -2.44 13.58
C CYS A 415 17.96 -1.17 14.06
N ILE A 416 18.67 -0.23 14.70
CA ILE A 416 18.09 1.04 15.15
C ILE A 416 17.60 1.89 13.96
N MET A 417 18.37 1.95 12.86
CA MET A 417 17.96 2.68 11.66
C MET A 417 16.72 2.06 11.01
N ASN A 418 16.65 0.74 10.92
CA ASN A 418 15.46 0.07 10.41
C ASN A 418 14.22 0.36 11.26
N LEU A 419 14.35 0.31 12.60
CA LEU A 419 13.25 0.71 13.50
C LEU A 419 12.86 2.17 13.27
N TRP A 420 13.83 3.07 13.15
CA TRP A 420 13.61 4.51 12.97
C TRP A 420 12.87 4.85 11.68
N VAL A 421 13.27 4.22 10.57
CA VAL A 421 12.69 4.46 9.25
C VAL A 421 11.27 3.89 9.17
N HIS A 422 11.08 2.67 9.67
CA HIS A 422 9.86 1.90 9.42
C HIS A 422 8.78 2.02 10.49
N LEU A 423 9.11 2.49 11.70
CA LEU A 423 8.11 2.72 12.74
C LEU A 423 7.54 4.16 12.68
N PRO A 424 6.24 4.31 12.97
CA PRO A 424 5.61 5.62 13.12
C PRO A 424 6.36 6.50 14.13
N GLY A 425 6.38 7.81 13.89
CA GLY A 425 7.08 8.75 14.76
C GLY A 425 6.55 8.72 16.21
N SER A 426 5.29 8.32 16.40
CA SER A 426 4.68 8.14 17.73
C SER A 426 5.34 7.04 18.57
N CYS A 427 6.08 6.12 17.97
CA CYS A 427 6.82 5.07 18.68
C CYS A 427 8.04 5.61 19.44
N PHE A 428 8.52 6.80 19.09
CA PHE A 428 9.73 7.38 19.67
C PHE A 428 9.40 8.63 20.47
N SER A 429 9.72 8.60 21.77
CA SER A 429 9.68 9.80 22.60
C SER A 429 10.76 10.80 22.17
N ARG A 430 10.59 12.09 22.47
CA ARG A 430 11.63 13.11 22.18
C ARG A 430 12.98 12.73 22.81
N ASP A 431 12.96 12.15 24.00
CA ASP A 431 14.17 11.69 24.68
C ASP A 431 14.81 10.50 23.95
N SER A 432 14.00 9.54 23.49
CA SER A 432 14.49 8.41 22.69
C SER A 432 15.15 8.88 21.40
N VAL A 433 14.58 9.90 20.73
CA VAL A 433 15.17 10.52 19.52
C VAL A 433 16.55 11.10 19.80
N ILE A 434 16.66 11.92 20.86
CA ILE A 434 17.92 12.55 21.24
C ILE A 434 18.96 11.49 21.64
N ASN A 435 18.53 10.47 22.39
CA ASN A 435 19.39 9.38 22.82
C ASN A 435 19.90 8.54 21.65
N ILE A 436 19.06 8.24 20.66
CA ILE A 436 19.48 7.51 19.44
C ILE A 436 20.54 8.31 18.68
N SER A 437 20.29 9.60 18.42
CA SER A 437 21.26 10.45 17.71
C SER A 437 22.58 10.57 18.47
N SER A 438 22.50 10.81 19.78
CA SER A 438 23.69 10.89 20.65
C SER A 438 24.45 9.58 20.69
N LEU A 439 23.77 8.44 20.74
CA LEU A 439 24.38 7.12 20.78
C LEU A 439 25.16 6.84 19.48
N LEU A 440 24.57 7.14 18.32
CA LEU A 440 25.24 6.92 17.04
C LEU A 440 26.51 7.77 16.90
N ASN A 441 26.46 9.04 17.30
CA ASN A 441 27.63 9.93 17.31
C ASN A 441 28.71 9.42 18.29
N MET A 442 28.31 8.93 19.46
CA MET A 442 29.25 8.40 20.45
C MET A 442 29.87 7.06 20.03
N LEU A 443 29.12 6.20 19.33
CA LEU A 443 29.67 4.96 18.74
C LEU A 443 30.70 5.28 17.65
N GLU A 444 30.42 6.27 16.80
CA GLU A 444 31.38 6.72 15.79
C GLU A 444 32.65 7.30 16.44
N LYS A 445 32.49 8.17 17.43
CA LYS A 445 33.62 8.70 18.23
C LYS A 445 34.43 7.57 18.86
N PHE A 446 33.79 6.58 19.48
CA PHE A 446 34.48 5.44 20.07
C PHE A 446 35.26 4.63 19.02
N GLY A 447 34.67 4.40 17.84
CA GLY A 447 35.35 3.74 16.71
C GLY A 447 36.58 4.50 16.23
N THR A 448 36.49 5.84 16.09
CA THR A 448 37.66 6.67 15.71
C THR A 448 38.79 6.57 16.74
N LEU A 449 38.48 6.62 18.03
CA LEU A 449 39.47 6.49 19.11
C LEU A 449 40.17 5.12 19.12
N LEU A 450 39.47 4.05 18.72
CA LEU A 450 40.08 2.71 18.58
C LEU A 450 41.05 2.62 17.38
N CYS A 451 40.84 3.43 16.33
CA CYS A 451 41.59 3.35 15.08
C CYS A 451 42.76 4.33 14.99
N ASP A 452 42.62 5.53 15.56
CA ASP A 452 43.56 6.65 15.33
C ASP A 452 44.82 6.62 16.21
N VAL A 453 44.94 5.63 17.10
CA VAL A 453 46.01 5.58 18.11
C VAL A 453 46.68 4.20 18.14
N ASP A 454 48.01 4.19 18.22
CA ASP A 454 48.81 2.99 18.49
C ASP A 454 48.62 2.55 19.94
N TRP A 455 47.57 1.74 20.17
CA TRP A 455 47.25 1.21 21.49
C TRP A 455 48.22 0.10 21.89
N THR A 456 48.67 0.14 23.15
CA THR A 456 49.24 -1.05 23.82
C THR A 456 48.11 -1.86 24.44
N ASP A 457 48.23 -3.18 24.50
CA ASP A 457 47.21 -4.06 25.11
C ASP A 457 46.88 -3.64 26.56
N GLU A 458 47.88 -3.22 27.34
CA GLU A 458 47.65 -2.69 28.69
C GLU A 458 46.92 -1.34 28.73
N GLY A 459 47.28 -0.41 27.84
CA GLY A 459 46.62 0.89 27.74
C GLY A 459 45.15 0.76 27.32
N LEU A 460 44.88 -0.15 26.38
CA LEU A 460 43.52 -0.46 25.94
C LEU A 460 42.72 -1.14 27.05
N LYS A 461 43.30 -2.12 27.77
CA LYS A 461 42.65 -2.74 28.94
C LYS A 461 42.34 -1.69 30.01
N ARG A 462 43.23 -0.72 30.27
CA ARG A 462 42.96 0.37 31.23
C ARG A 462 41.81 1.28 30.78
N GLY A 463 41.77 1.67 29.51
CA GLY A 463 40.70 2.51 28.96
C GLY A 463 39.33 1.83 28.83
N LEU A 464 39.27 0.50 28.73
CA LEU A 464 38.03 -0.26 28.60
C LEU A 464 37.52 -0.89 29.90
N CYS A 465 38.41 -1.24 30.83
CA CYS A 465 38.10 -2.15 31.94
C CYS A 465 38.23 -1.53 33.33
N CYS A 466 38.89 -0.37 33.46
CA CYS A 466 39.01 0.32 34.74
C CYS A 466 38.11 1.56 34.72
N PRO A 467 37.07 1.65 35.58
CA PRO A 467 36.44 2.94 35.84
C PRO A 467 37.53 3.84 36.41
N LEU A 468 37.93 4.87 35.66
CA LEU A 468 38.93 5.85 36.06
C LEU A 468 38.32 6.79 37.12
N THR A 469 37.89 6.20 38.23
CA THR A 469 37.45 6.90 39.43
C THR A 469 38.70 7.34 40.20
N GLU A 470 38.73 8.61 40.61
CA GLU A 470 39.91 9.32 41.12
C GLU A 470 40.53 8.75 42.42
N ASN A 471 40.13 7.58 42.91
CA ASN A 471 40.48 7.07 44.24
C ASN A 471 41.25 5.73 44.26
N SER A 472 41.95 5.37 43.20
CA SER A 472 42.90 4.24 43.20
C SER A 472 44.30 4.70 43.62
N VAL A 473 44.78 4.22 44.78
CA VAL A 473 46.05 4.61 45.43
C VAL A 473 47.31 4.05 44.73
N CYS A 474 47.15 3.38 43.58
CA CYS A 474 48.28 2.86 42.81
C CYS A 474 47.95 2.87 41.30
N ALA A 475 48.11 4.02 40.63
CA ALA A 475 47.96 4.09 39.18
C ALA A 475 49.07 4.96 38.56
N GLN A 476 49.73 4.42 37.54
CA GLN A 476 50.54 5.15 36.56
C GLN A 476 49.73 6.33 35.98
N PRO A 477 50.37 7.43 35.51
CA PRO A 477 49.63 8.55 34.91
C PRO A 477 48.83 8.06 33.71
N VAL A 478 47.50 8.09 33.85
CA VAL A 478 46.53 7.71 32.82
C VAL A 478 46.63 8.73 31.68
N SER A 479 46.78 8.25 30.45
CA SER A 479 46.89 9.13 29.29
C SER A 479 45.57 9.88 29.04
N SER A 480 45.63 11.05 28.40
CA SER A 480 44.40 11.80 28.03
C SER A 480 43.47 10.97 27.15
N ILE A 481 44.06 10.13 26.30
CA ILE A 481 43.36 9.27 25.34
C ILE A 481 42.62 8.13 26.07
N GLU A 482 43.23 7.51 27.09
CA GLU A 482 42.57 6.49 27.93
C GLU A 482 41.31 7.05 28.63
N LYS A 483 41.37 8.30 29.11
CA LYS A 483 40.21 8.99 29.72
C LYS A 483 39.12 9.30 28.68
N GLU A 484 39.50 9.69 27.48
CA GLU A 484 38.55 9.96 26.41
C GLU A 484 37.84 8.69 25.92
N LEU A 485 38.57 7.57 25.83
CA LEU A 485 38.00 6.27 25.47
C LEU A 485 37.02 5.77 26.55
N ASP A 486 37.40 5.82 27.83
CA ASP A 486 36.51 5.43 28.94
C ASP A 486 35.29 6.36 29.05
N GLY A 487 35.48 7.67 28.80
CA GLY A 487 34.40 8.64 28.74
C GLY A 487 33.41 8.35 27.61
N ALA A 488 33.90 7.99 26.42
CA ALA A 488 33.07 7.58 25.30
C ALA A 488 32.32 6.27 25.57
N ARG A 489 33.01 5.26 26.10
CA ARG A 489 32.44 3.98 26.54
C ARG A 489 31.32 4.16 27.56
N SER A 490 31.58 4.92 28.63
CA SER A 490 30.62 5.18 29.71
C SER A 490 29.39 5.92 29.20
N SER A 491 29.57 6.87 28.28
CA SER A 491 28.47 7.59 27.65
C SER A 491 27.61 6.67 26.78
N CYS A 492 28.24 5.83 25.95
CA CYS A 492 27.54 4.81 25.16
C CYS A 492 26.74 3.87 26.06
N LEU A 493 27.35 3.35 27.14
CA LEU A 493 26.70 2.44 28.08
C LEU A 493 25.46 3.06 28.72
N LYS A 494 25.56 4.32 29.17
CA LYS A 494 24.43 5.07 29.72
C LYS A 494 23.30 5.20 28.69
N LEU A 495 23.62 5.67 27.48
CA LEU A 495 22.65 5.86 26.40
C LEU A 495 21.98 4.54 25.98
N LEU A 496 22.72 3.43 25.94
CA LEU A 496 22.18 2.10 25.62
C LEU A 496 21.19 1.62 26.69
N LYS A 497 21.52 1.80 27.98
CA LYS A 497 20.63 1.44 29.10
C LYS A 497 19.38 2.31 29.10
N ASP A 498 19.54 3.62 28.92
CA ASP A 498 18.41 4.56 28.82
C ASP A 498 17.51 4.19 27.62
N LEU A 499 18.10 3.84 26.48
CA LEU A 499 17.36 3.42 25.28
C LEU A 499 16.59 2.12 25.52
N LEU A 500 17.22 1.12 26.15
CA LEU A 500 16.60 -0.17 26.49
C LEU A 500 15.35 0.00 27.35
N HIS A 501 15.36 0.96 28.29
CA HIS A 501 14.22 1.26 29.15
C HIS A 501 13.15 2.13 28.46
N SER A 502 13.56 2.99 27.51
CA SER A 502 12.64 3.90 26.83
C SER A 502 11.89 3.27 25.64
N LEU A 503 12.49 2.28 24.97
CA LEU A 503 11.89 1.62 23.81
C LEU A 503 10.86 0.57 24.25
N ASN A 504 9.59 0.94 24.27
CA ASN A 504 8.49 0.02 24.54
C ASN A 504 8.07 -0.72 23.24
N LEU A 505 8.95 -1.57 22.74
CA LEU A 505 8.76 -2.34 21.50
C LEU A 505 8.65 -3.84 21.79
N PRO A 506 7.90 -4.61 20.97
CA PRO A 506 7.76 -6.05 21.16
C PRO A 506 9.06 -6.80 20.79
N THR A 507 9.15 -8.06 21.25
CA THR A 507 10.20 -9.02 20.88
C THR A 507 9.58 -10.40 20.63
N GLY A 508 10.08 -11.13 19.63
CA GLY A 508 9.62 -12.47 19.26
C GLY A 508 8.27 -12.48 18.50
N VAL A 509 7.93 -11.42 17.78
CA VAL A 509 6.67 -11.34 17.01
C VAL A 509 6.83 -11.82 15.57
N GLY A 510 5.80 -12.49 15.05
CA GLY A 510 5.79 -13.02 13.68
C GLY A 510 5.31 -12.02 12.62
N LYS A 511 5.44 -12.41 11.35
CA LYS A 511 5.13 -11.60 10.16
C LYS A 511 3.72 -11.00 10.18
N ASP A 512 2.71 -11.80 10.52
CA ASP A 512 1.30 -11.37 10.54
C ASP A 512 1.03 -10.28 11.59
N TRP A 513 1.70 -10.38 12.74
CA TRP A 513 1.59 -9.39 13.79
C TRP A 513 2.22 -8.07 13.34
N VAL A 514 3.41 -8.11 12.74
CA VAL A 514 4.11 -6.93 12.23
C VAL A 514 3.33 -6.27 11.11
N GLN A 515 2.76 -7.06 10.19
CA GLN A 515 1.88 -6.57 9.13
C GLN A 515 0.68 -5.81 9.71
N SER A 516 0.02 -6.43 10.70
CA SER A 516 -1.12 -5.82 11.38
C SER A 516 -0.73 -4.54 12.12
N TYR A 517 0.42 -4.53 12.78
CA TYR A 517 0.96 -3.37 13.48
C TYR A 517 1.24 -2.21 12.53
N CYS A 518 1.89 -2.47 11.39
CA CYS A 518 2.21 -1.42 10.40
C CYS A 518 0.93 -0.76 9.86
N ILE A 519 -0.06 -1.57 9.46
CA ILE A 519 -1.33 -1.03 8.96
C ILE A 519 -2.04 -0.25 10.06
N ARG A 520 -2.10 -0.76 11.30
CA ARG A 520 -2.80 -0.13 12.42
C ARG A 520 -2.27 1.24 12.79
N ASN A 521 -0.95 1.44 12.73
CA ASN A 521 -0.31 2.67 13.22
C ASN A 521 0.08 3.67 12.12
N ALA A 522 -0.09 3.32 10.84
CA ALA A 522 0.12 4.28 9.75
C ALA A 522 -0.95 5.39 9.75
N THR A 523 -0.51 6.62 9.51
CA THR A 523 -1.37 7.82 9.37
C THR A 523 -1.89 7.95 7.95
N LEU A 524 -1.02 7.76 6.96
CA LEU A 524 -1.37 7.84 5.54
C LEU A 524 -1.28 6.45 4.91
N LEU A 525 -2.41 5.94 4.42
CA LEU A 525 -2.49 4.64 3.76
C LEU A 525 -2.75 4.81 2.26
N PHE A 526 -2.02 4.07 1.44
CA PHE A 526 -2.15 4.06 -0.02
C PHE A 526 -2.42 2.63 -0.49
N CYS A 527 -3.49 2.43 -1.26
CA CYS A 527 -3.80 1.14 -1.87
C CYS A 527 -4.77 1.30 -3.05
N THR A 528 -5.00 0.25 -3.84
CA THR A 528 -6.08 0.30 -4.84
C THR A 528 -7.44 0.25 -4.16
N THR A 529 -8.50 0.75 -4.83
CA THR A 529 -9.87 0.70 -4.31
C THR A 529 -10.26 -0.71 -3.86
N SER A 530 -10.05 -1.72 -4.71
CA SER A 530 -10.22 -3.14 -4.35
C SER A 530 -9.37 -3.59 -3.15
N SER A 531 -8.11 -3.15 -3.03
CA SER A 531 -7.23 -3.58 -1.93
C SER A 531 -7.63 -3.03 -0.57
N SER A 532 -8.36 -1.91 -0.51
CA SER A 532 -8.92 -1.37 0.73
C SER A 532 -9.80 -2.37 1.48
N TYR A 533 -10.32 -3.41 0.79
CA TYR A 533 -11.05 -4.52 1.39
C TYR A 533 -10.31 -5.17 2.58
N ARG A 534 -8.96 -5.22 2.53
CA ARG A 534 -8.13 -5.78 3.61
C ARG A 534 -8.41 -5.09 4.96
N LEU A 535 -8.74 -3.81 4.95
CA LEU A 535 -8.94 -3.00 6.15
C LEU A 535 -10.22 -3.36 6.92
N HIS A 536 -11.21 -3.99 6.29
CA HIS A 536 -12.45 -4.41 6.96
C HIS A 536 -12.26 -5.53 7.98
N HIS A 537 -11.22 -6.34 7.82
CA HIS A 537 -10.93 -7.49 8.69
C HIS A 537 -9.93 -7.16 9.78
N MET A 538 -9.62 -5.87 9.95
CA MET A 538 -8.58 -5.41 10.85
C MET A 538 -9.17 -4.48 11.89
N ASP A 539 -8.78 -4.70 13.13
CA ASP A 539 -9.00 -3.73 14.20
C ASP A 539 -8.04 -2.54 14.01
N ILE A 540 -8.48 -1.54 13.25
CA ILE A 540 -7.74 -0.31 12.97
C ILE A 540 -8.46 0.89 13.61
N ALA A 541 -7.69 1.91 13.99
CA ALA A 541 -8.27 3.17 14.44
C ALA A 541 -9.09 3.82 13.30
N PRO A 542 -10.09 4.65 13.63
CA PRO A 542 -10.92 5.39 12.68
C PRO A 542 -10.13 6.00 11.51
N LEU A 543 -10.66 5.89 10.29
CA LEU A 543 -10.20 6.67 9.15
C LEU A 543 -11.00 7.96 9.09
N ASP A 544 -10.33 9.10 9.08
CA ASP A 544 -10.99 10.41 9.06
C ASP A 544 -11.41 10.79 7.62
N VAL A 545 -10.51 10.56 6.67
CA VAL A 545 -10.63 11.01 5.28
C VAL A 545 -10.33 9.88 4.30
N LEU A 546 -11.18 9.76 3.27
CA LEU A 546 -10.94 8.95 2.07
C LEU A 546 -10.69 9.90 0.90
N ILE A 547 -9.53 9.77 0.27
CA ILE A 547 -9.19 10.44 -0.98
C ILE A 547 -9.19 9.38 -2.08
N VAL A 548 -9.89 9.64 -3.18
CA VAL A 548 -9.89 8.76 -4.35
C VAL A 548 -9.31 9.53 -5.51
N ASP A 549 -8.09 9.20 -5.94
CA ASP A 549 -7.51 9.76 -7.16
C ASP A 549 -7.97 8.96 -8.39
N GLU A 550 -8.05 9.65 -9.52
CA GLU A 550 -8.67 9.13 -10.75
C GLU A 550 -10.07 8.54 -10.51
N ALA A 551 -10.86 9.17 -9.63
CA ALA A 551 -12.18 8.71 -9.20
C ALA A 551 -13.19 8.52 -10.34
N ALA A 552 -12.99 9.23 -11.47
CA ALA A 552 -13.82 9.08 -12.66
C ALA A 552 -13.66 7.71 -13.35
N GLN A 553 -12.53 7.01 -13.11
CA GLN A 553 -12.21 5.70 -13.66
C GLN A 553 -12.57 4.54 -12.71
N VAL A 554 -13.11 4.82 -11.52
CA VAL A 554 -13.53 3.80 -10.55
C VAL A 554 -15.03 3.56 -10.70
N ARG A 555 -15.45 2.30 -10.94
CA ARG A 555 -16.88 1.93 -10.96
C ARG A 555 -17.50 2.25 -9.61
N GLU A 556 -18.71 2.80 -9.62
CA GLU A 556 -19.38 3.20 -8.39
C GLU A 556 -19.57 2.04 -7.39
N CYS A 557 -19.87 0.84 -7.89
CA CYS A 557 -19.96 -0.37 -7.06
C CYS A 557 -18.63 -0.72 -6.39
N GLU A 558 -17.49 -0.50 -7.05
CA GLU A 558 -16.16 -0.76 -6.46
C GLU A 558 -15.83 0.21 -5.33
N LEU A 559 -16.27 1.46 -5.47
CA LEU A 559 -16.04 2.47 -4.44
C LEU A 559 -16.83 2.20 -3.15
N VAL A 560 -17.86 1.34 -3.19
CA VAL A 560 -18.57 0.88 -1.98
C VAL A 560 -17.60 0.18 -1.01
N ILE A 561 -16.52 -0.45 -1.50
CA ILE A 561 -15.54 -1.15 -0.65
C ILE A 561 -14.93 -0.18 0.39
N PRO A 562 -14.24 0.91 0.02
CA PRO A 562 -13.71 1.84 1.02
C PRO A 562 -14.79 2.68 1.70
N LEU A 563 -15.92 2.98 1.03
CA LEU A 563 -16.99 3.81 1.62
C LEU A 563 -17.67 3.17 2.84
N ARG A 564 -17.61 1.83 2.96
CA ARG A 564 -18.12 1.09 4.12
C ARG A 564 -17.14 1.04 5.30
N LEU A 565 -15.92 1.58 5.17
CA LEU A 565 -14.94 1.53 6.24
C LEU A 565 -15.42 2.32 7.48
N HIS A 566 -15.06 1.78 8.64
CA HIS A 566 -15.53 2.28 9.93
C HIS A 566 -15.10 3.72 10.18
N TRP A 567 -16.02 4.53 10.73
CA TRP A 567 -15.81 5.93 11.11
C TRP A 567 -15.40 6.90 10.01
N LEU A 568 -15.40 6.49 8.74
CA LEU A 568 -15.17 7.39 7.62
C LEU A 568 -16.23 8.51 7.60
N LYS A 569 -15.76 9.76 7.67
CA LYS A 569 -16.61 10.97 7.71
C LYS A 569 -16.51 11.82 6.46
N HIS A 570 -15.31 11.91 5.88
CA HIS A 570 -15.02 12.82 4.78
C HIS A 570 -14.52 12.05 3.55
N VAL A 571 -15.09 12.36 2.39
CA VAL A 571 -14.70 11.80 1.10
C VAL A 571 -14.33 12.90 0.13
N VAL A 572 -13.17 12.76 -0.49
CA VAL A 572 -12.68 13.65 -1.54
C VAL A 572 -12.48 12.82 -2.79
N LEU A 573 -13.29 13.08 -3.82
CA LEU A 573 -13.18 12.44 -5.12
C LEU A 573 -12.42 13.37 -6.06
N VAL A 574 -11.28 12.92 -6.55
CA VAL A 574 -10.40 13.68 -7.45
C VAL A 574 -10.39 12.99 -8.80
N GLY A 575 -10.76 13.70 -9.86
CA GLY A 575 -10.90 13.06 -11.16
C GLY A 575 -11.29 14.01 -12.28
N ASP A 576 -11.60 13.42 -13.43
CA ASP A 576 -12.08 14.12 -14.62
C ASP A 576 -13.09 13.27 -15.38
N ASP A 577 -14.36 13.65 -15.34
CA ASP A 577 -15.47 12.97 -16.02
C ASP A 577 -15.45 13.14 -17.55
N CYS A 578 -14.57 14.00 -18.09
CA CYS A 578 -14.36 14.16 -19.53
C CYS A 578 -13.28 13.21 -20.09
N GLN A 579 -12.68 12.35 -19.26
CA GLN A 579 -11.71 11.33 -19.68
C GLN A 579 -12.35 9.93 -19.75
N LEU A 580 -11.52 8.90 -19.92
CA LEU A 580 -11.97 7.52 -19.98
C LEU A 580 -12.79 7.14 -18.73
N SER A 581 -13.93 6.49 -18.96
CA SER A 581 -14.73 5.85 -17.92
C SER A 581 -14.04 4.58 -17.42
N ALA A 582 -14.61 3.97 -16.38
CA ALA A 582 -14.16 2.66 -15.95
C ALA A 582 -14.38 1.61 -17.06
N MET A 583 -13.43 0.70 -17.22
CA MET A 583 -13.54 -0.35 -18.24
C MET A 583 -14.68 -1.32 -17.88
N VAL A 584 -15.58 -1.53 -18.83
CA VAL A 584 -16.64 -2.54 -18.79
C VAL A 584 -16.58 -3.33 -20.09
N LYS A 585 -16.61 -4.66 -20.03
CA LYS A 585 -16.58 -5.54 -21.20
C LYS A 585 -17.98 -5.82 -21.73
N SER A 586 -18.93 -6.13 -20.84
CA SER A 586 -20.28 -6.49 -21.25
C SER A 586 -21.00 -5.30 -21.89
N LYS A 587 -21.54 -5.54 -23.09
CA LYS A 587 -22.38 -4.55 -23.80
C LYS A 587 -23.67 -4.28 -23.02
N VAL A 588 -24.25 -5.32 -22.43
CA VAL A 588 -25.46 -5.22 -21.59
C VAL A 588 -25.18 -4.32 -20.38
N CYS A 589 -24.04 -4.49 -19.71
CA CYS A 589 -23.65 -3.63 -18.59
C CYS A 589 -23.35 -2.18 -19.01
N LYS A 590 -22.75 -1.96 -20.19
CA LYS A 590 -22.56 -0.61 -20.74
C LYS A 590 -23.89 0.10 -20.99
N GLU A 591 -24.83 -0.57 -21.65
CA GLU A 591 -26.18 -0.04 -21.92
C GLU A 591 -26.93 0.27 -20.62
N ALA A 592 -26.69 -0.51 -19.56
CA ALA A 592 -27.25 -0.29 -18.24
C ALA A 592 -26.56 0.83 -17.42
N GLY A 593 -25.45 1.39 -17.91
CA GLY A 593 -24.70 2.46 -17.23
C GLY A 593 -23.74 1.97 -16.13
N PHE A 594 -23.34 0.70 -16.13
CA PHE A 594 -22.45 0.10 -15.12
C PHE A 594 -21.04 0.71 -15.08
N GLU A 595 -20.61 1.34 -16.18
CA GLU A 595 -19.33 2.06 -16.26
C GLU A 595 -19.34 3.43 -15.54
N THR A 596 -20.52 3.90 -15.12
CA THR A 596 -20.67 5.20 -14.46
C THR A 596 -19.97 5.17 -13.10
N SER A 597 -19.01 6.08 -12.92
CA SER A 597 -18.35 6.30 -11.64
C SER A 597 -19.21 7.15 -10.72
N LEU A 598 -18.97 7.06 -9.40
CA LEU A 598 -19.62 7.95 -8.43
C LEU A 598 -19.34 9.42 -8.76
N PHE A 599 -18.12 9.74 -9.19
CA PHE A 599 -17.75 11.07 -9.66
C PHE A 599 -18.65 11.52 -10.82
N GLY A 600 -18.77 10.68 -11.87
CA GLY A 600 -19.62 10.96 -13.02
C GLY A 600 -21.09 11.14 -12.64
N ARG A 601 -21.65 10.25 -11.81
CA ARG A 601 -23.04 10.36 -11.33
C ARG A 601 -23.30 11.65 -10.57
N LEU A 602 -22.39 12.04 -9.67
CA LEU A 602 -22.51 13.29 -8.92
C LEU A 602 -22.42 14.52 -9.84
N VAL A 603 -21.57 14.48 -10.87
CA VAL A 603 -21.54 15.54 -11.91
C VAL A 603 -22.87 15.61 -12.67
N MET A 604 -23.47 14.48 -13.05
CA MET A 604 -24.79 14.44 -13.70
C MET A 604 -25.90 15.02 -12.80
N LEU A 605 -25.79 14.82 -11.49
CA LEU A 605 -26.67 15.40 -10.48
C LEU A 605 -26.37 16.89 -10.18
N LYS A 606 -25.44 17.51 -10.91
CA LYS A 606 -25.01 18.91 -10.74
C LYS A 606 -24.45 19.20 -9.35
N PHE A 607 -23.78 18.21 -8.75
CA PHE A 607 -23.05 18.39 -7.51
C PHE A 607 -21.92 19.40 -7.71
N ASP A 608 -21.70 20.27 -6.71
CA ASP A 608 -20.66 21.29 -6.81
C ASP A 608 -19.25 20.69 -6.85
N LYS A 609 -18.38 21.27 -7.67
CA LYS A 609 -17.04 20.75 -7.91
C LYS A 609 -16.00 21.87 -7.98
N HIS A 610 -14.88 21.66 -7.30
CA HIS A 610 -13.72 22.55 -7.35
C HIS A 610 -12.94 22.30 -8.64
N LEU A 611 -13.05 23.20 -9.62
CA LEU A 611 -12.31 23.12 -10.87
C LEU A 611 -10.87 23.61 -10.69
N LEU A 612 -9.89 22.75 -10.98
CA LEU A 612 -8.50 23.16 -11.17
C LEU A 612 -8.35 23.80 -12.55
N ASN A 613 -8.14 25.11 -12.58
CA ASN A 613 -8.40 25.90 -13.80
C ASN A 613 -7.14 26.35 -14.56
N ILE A 614 -5.96 25.84 -14.25
CA ILE A 614 -4.71 26.16 -14.99
C ILE A 614 -4.01 24.89 -15.41
N GLN A 615 -3.73 24.71 -16.71
CA GLN A 615 -3.00 23.58 -17.26
C GLN A 615 -1.51 23.91 -17.48
N TYR A 616 -0.62 22.97 -17.15
CA TYR A 616 0.83 23.17 -17.18
C TYR A 616 1.55 22.20 -18.14
N ARG A 617 0.83 21.55 -19.08
CA ARG A 617 1.35 20.44 -19.90
C ARG A 617 1.34 20.71 -21.41
N MET A 618 0.28 21.29 -21.93
CA MET A 618 0.08 21.42 -23.38
C MET A 618 0.50 22.80 -23.86
N ASN A 619 1.04 22.88 -25.07
CA ASN A 619 1.17 24.17 -25.75
C ASN A 619 -0.24 24.79 -25.92
N PRO A 620 -0.41 26.12 -25.79
CA PRO A 620 -1.71 26.80 -25.94
C PRO A 620 -2.49 26.44 -27.21
N CYS A 621 -1.81 26.22 -28.34
CA CYS A 621 -2.45 25.82 -29.58
C CYS A 621 -3.11 24.43 -29.51
N ILE A 622 -2.54 23.53 -28.69
CA ILE A 622 -3.07 22.17 -28.45
C ILE A 622 -4.19 22.23 -27.41
N SER A 623 -4.02 22.99 -26.32
CA SER A 623 -5.02 23.08 -25.24
C SER A 623 -6.30 23.80 -25.68
N LEU A 624 -6.23 24.66 -26.71
CA LEU A 624 -7.36 25.46 -27.19
C LEU A 624 -8.60 24.62 -27.55
N PHE A 625 -8.43 23.53 -28.31
CA PHE A 625 -9.57 22.70 -28.74
C PHE A 625 -10.19 21.91 -27.59
N PRO A 626 -9.44 21.11 -26.78
CA PRO A 626 -10.00 20.40 -25.64
C PRO A 626 -10.70 21.34 -24.65
N ASN A 627 -10.11 22.51 -24.38
CA ASN A 627 -10.70 23.52 -23.49
C ASN A 627 -12.05 24.04 -24.00
N ALA A 628 -12.14 24.34 -25.29
CA ALA A 628 -13.38 24.81 -25.89
C ALA A 628 -14.47 23.72 -25.95
N GLN A 629 -14.08 22.47 -26.26
CA GLN A 629 -15.00 21.38 -26.50
C GLN A 629 -15.53 20.73 -25.21
N PHE A 630 -14.69 20.57 -24.19
CA PHE A 630 -15.01 19.78 -22.99
C PHE A 630 -15.10 20.61 -21.71
N TYR A 631 -14.45 21.78 -21.66
CA TYR A 631 -14.28 22.53 -20.43
C TYR A 631 -14.82 23.97 -20.50
N GLU A 632 -15.69 24.28 -21.47
CA GLU A 632 -16.37 25.57 -21.61
C GLU A 632 -15.42 26.79 -21.60
N ARG A 633 -14.18 26.61 -22.08
CA ARG A 633 -13.12 27.65 -22.06
C ARG A 633 -12.75 28.13 -20.65
N LYS A 634 -13.02 27.32 -19.61
CA LYS A 634 -12.70 27.64 -18.20
C LYS A 634 -11.24 27.37 -17.82
N ILE A 635 -10.46 26.72 -18.68
CA ILE A 635 -9.06 26.37 -18.41
C ILE A 635 -8.12 27.43 -18.97
N LEU A 636 -7.15 27.84 -18.16
CA LEU A 636 -6.09 28.78 -18.49
C LEU A 636 -4.77 28.04 -18.72
N ASP A 637 -3.86 28.66 -19.46
CA ASP A 637 -2.52 28.12 -19.67
C ASP A 637 -1.54 28.66 -18.61
N GLY A 638 -0.72 27.78 -18.05
CA GLY A 638 0.30 28.13 -17.06
C GLY A 638 1.47 28.91 -17.67
N SER A 639 2.17 29.70 -16.85
CA SER A 639 3.32 30.50 -17.30
C SER A 639 4.45 29.67 -17.93
N ASN A 640 4.59 28.41 -17.51
CA ASN A 640 5.60 27.50 -18.06
C ASN A 640 5.32 27.16 -19.53
N VAL A 641 4.06 26.95 -19.92
CA VAL A 641 3.69 26.60 -21.31
C VAL A 641 3.58 27.82 -22.23
N LEU A 642 3.45 29.01 -21.65
CA LEU A 642 3.48 30.29 -22.35
C LEU A 642 4.90 30.78 -22.63
N SER A 643 5.90 30.22 -21.95
CA SER A 643 7.30 30.59 -22.15
C SER A 643 7.75 30.30 -23.59
N PRO A 644 8.48 31.21 -24.26
CA PRO A 644 9.09 30.93 -25.56
C PRO A 644 9.99 29.68 -25.56
N SER A 645 10.60 29.38 -24.41
CA SER A 645 11.46 28.20 -24.23
C SER A 645 10.70 26.88 -24.11
N TYR A 646 9.37 26.92 -23.99
CA TYR A 646 8.54 25.72 -23.90
C TYR A 646 8.49 24.96 -25.23
N ASN A 647 8.47 25.71 -26.33
CA ASN A 647 8.62 25.17 -27.66
C ASN A 647 10.11 24.86 -27.87
N LYS A 648 10.47 23.59 -27.71
CA LYS A 648 11.81 23.13 -28.09
C LYS A 648 12.00 23.35 -29.59
N ASP A 649 13.22 23.68 -29.99
CA ASP A 649 13.56 23.70 -31.41
C ASP A 649 13.57 22.26 -31.93
N TYR A 650 12.52 21.90 -32.67
CA TYR A 650 12.35 20.56 -33.24
C TYR A 650 13.03 20.42 -34.61
N THR A 651 13.80 21.43 -35.06
CA THR A 651 14.53 21.39 -36.34
C THR A 651 15.57 20.27 -36.43
N CYS A 652 15.95 19.66 -35.29
CA CYS A 652 16.91 18.56 -35.19
C CYS A 652 16.28 17.16 -35.14
N LEU A 653 14.95 17.01 -35.26
CA LEU A 653 14.33 15.67 -35.27
C LEU A 653 14.70 14.92 -36.57
N PRO A 654 15.11 13.65 -36.49
CA PRO A 654 15.54 12.87 -37.65
C PRO A 654 14.42 12.59 -38.66
N PHE A 655 13.18 12.89 -38.29
CA PHE A 655 12.01 12.78 -39.16
C PHE A 655 11.52 14.19 -39.45
N GLY A 656 11.57 14.59 -40.73
CA GLY A 656 11.04 15.88 -41.19
C GLY A 656 9.54 16.00 -40.94
N SER A 657 9.02 17.23 -41.08
CA SER A 657 7.58 17.51 -41.02
C SER A 657 6.82 16.59 -41.99
N TYR A 658 5.90 15.78 -41.46
CA TYR A 658 4.96 14.98 -42.23
C TYR A 658 4.00 15.85 -43.05
#